data_AF-A0A412GCB3-F1
#
_entry.id   AF-A0A412GCB3-F1
#
_cell.length_a   1.000
_cell.length_b   1.000
_cell.length_c   1.000
_cell.angle_alpha   90.00
_cell.angle_beta   90.00
_cell.angle_gamma   90.00
#
_symmetry.space_group_name_H-M   'P 1'
#
loop_
_entity.id
_entity.type
_entity.pdbx_description
1 polymer ?
#
loop_
_entity_poly.entity_id
_entity_poly.type
_entity_poly.pdbx_seq_one_letter_code
_entity_poly.pdbx_strand_id
1 'polypeptide(L)'
;MKSRVLKWIAAGLIAVVLVAGTGLFLFRGALLRCVADEKLAALEQRYNLRIAYRELEMPSLSVIRLEGLTVVPEDHDTLLTLEKAEIDIDLLPLLRKRVSVHQVDVEGMKLSFVKQGNVSNYDFLFRQQTVSEADPGKVESVLAGYDVQVSKILSLVFRLLPENGELRNLSVTARRDLLQTSFYIPELILANSQFASAIQVEEGAVKGEWKVRGTLARSMRLIEGSIASGSTNEKIILPYIRPHYNATVAFDSIAFKLSEKSASATPLTLEGMASVDGLEVYHTALSPDTIDLDKGKLEYTCHVGGNYFELDSVSTVIFNRLDFHPYLRVEKEKKWHYTASIHRSPFPSEDLFASLPKGLFRHVQGIRTSGKLSYDLLLDIDFNHLDSLQFSSDLRGHGFRIESLGGSELTKMNEEFEYTAYENDLPVRTFFIGPSNPNFRPLNRISPLLQMAIMQSEDGGFYYHQGFLPGAIQEALAYDLQVGRFARGGSTITMQLVKNVFLNRHKNIARKLEEALIVWLIENQHLTSKERMYEVYLNLVEWAPLVYGACEASHFYFEKEPSDLTVEEAIFLASIVPKPKHFRSSFNEDAILRDSQGGYFRLIAERLCAKGLLTEEEAAAVRPEITVKGKAREMILYPDSIR
;
A
#
# COMPACT_ATOMS: atom_id res chain seq x y z
N MET A 1 5.44 -11.18 82.11
CA MET A 1 6.74 -11.25 81.41
C MET A 1 6.66 -11.26 79.87
N LYS A 2 5.70 -11.96 79.24
CA LYS A 2 5.59 -12.06 77.76
C LYS A 2 5.33 -10.73 77.00
N SER A 3 4.61 -9.76 77.57
CA SER A 3 4.28 -8.49 76.85
C SER A 3 5.44 -7.48 76.78
N ARG A 4 6.37 -7.49 77.74
CA ARG A 4 7.57 -6.62 77.70
C ARG A 4 8.57 -7.11 76.65
N VAL A 5 8.79 -8.43 76.56
CA VAL A 5 9.70 -9.02 75.57
C VAL A 5 9.20 -8.76 74.14
N LEU A 6 7.89 -8.88 73.89
CA LEU A 6 7.30 -8.56 72.59
C LEU A 6 7.44 -7.07 72.21
N LYS A 7 7.31 -6.15 73.19
CA LYS A 7 7.56 -4.72 72.98
C LYS A 7 9.03 -4.41 72.69
N TRP A 8 9.97 -5.12 73.33
CA TRP A 8 11.41 -4.98 73.06
C TRP A 8 11.81 -5.58 71.70
N ILE A 9 11.19 -6.70 71.29
CA ILE A 9 11.39 -7.27 69.96
C ILE A 9 10.79 -6.34 68.90
N ALA A 10 9.58 -5.81 69.10
CA ALA A 10 8.97 -4.84 68.19
C ALA A 10 9.77 -3.54 68.12
N ALA A 11 10.24 -3.00 69.25
CA ALA A 11 11.09 -1.82 69.30
C ALA A 11 12.46 -2.07 68.66
N GLY A 12 13.04 -3.26 68.85
CA GLY A 12 14.28 -3.68 68.19
C GLY A 12 14.10 -3.83 66.68
N LEU A 13 12.97 -4.38 66.22
CA LEU A 13 12.64 -4.49 64.80
C LEU A 13 12.43 -3.10 64.17
N ILE A 14 11.72 -2.21 64.87
CA ILE A 14 11.54 -0.81 64.46
C ILE A 14 12.89 -0.09 64.41
N ALA A 15 13.77 -0.30 65.40
CA ALA A 15 15.11 0.28 65.41
C ALA A 15 15.99 -0.26 64.27
N VAL A 16 15.92 -1.55 63.96
CA VAL A 16 16.63 -2.15 62.81
C VAL A 16 16.08 -1.60 61.49
N VAL A 17 14.76 -1.45 61.35
CA VAL A 17 14.13 -0.83 60.17
C VAL A 17 14.50 0.65 60.06
N LEU A 18 14.57 1.37 61.17
CA LEU A 18 15.03 2.77 61.22
C LEU A 18 16.49 2.90 60.85
N VAL A 19 17.38 2.04 61.39
CA VAL A 19 18.82 2.07 61.10
C VAL A 19 19.09 1.63 59.66
N ALA A 20 18.41 0.59 59.18
CA ALA A 20 18.49 0.15 57.78
C ALA A 20 17.90 1.21 56.83
N GLY A 21 16.78 1.83 57.19
CA GLY A 21 16.17 2.93 56.44
C GLY A 21 17.05 4.19 56.43
N THR A 22 17.67 4.54 57.55
CA THR A 22 18.62 5.66 57.66
C THR A 22 19.88 5.37 56.85
N GLY A 23 20.40 4.14 56.90
CA GLY A 23 21.54 3.71 56.10
C GLY A 23 21.25 3.73 54.59
N LEU A 24 20.11 3.16 54.17
CA LEU A 24 19.63 3.24 52.79
C LEU A 24 19.49 4.70 52.34
N PHE A 25 18.93 5.57 53.20
CA PHE A 25 18.84 6.99 52.90
C PHE A 25 20.22 7.64 52.77
N LEU A 26 21.15 7.44 53.70
CA LEU A 26 22.48 8.07 53.66
C LEU A 26 23.33 7.59 52.47
N PHE A 27 23.24 6.31 52.09
CA PHE A 27 24.05 5.73 51.00
C PHE A 27 23.32 5.63 49.66
N ARG A 28 22.07 6.12 49.55
CA ARG A 28 21.24 6.02 48.33
C ARG A 28 21.96 6.47 47.05
N GLY A 29 22.64 7.62 47.10
CA GLY A 29 23.34 8.16 45.94
C GLY A 29 24.57 7.34 45.52
N ALA A 30 25.24 6.68 46.47
CA ALA A 30 26.36 5.79 46.17
C ALA A 30 25.88 4.44 45.60
N LEU A 31 24.79 3.90 46.17
CA LEU A 31 24.15 2.68 45.66
C LEU A 31 23.58 2.89 44.25
N LEU A 32 22.91 4.02 44.02
CA LEU A 32 22.36 4.39 42.71
C LEU A 32 23.47 4.46 41.66
N ARG A 33 24.58 5.16 41.95
CA ARG A 33 25.73 5.26 41.04
C ARG A 33 26.36 3.89 40.77
N CYS A 34 26.61 3.09 41.79
CA CYS A 34 27.17 1.74 41.62
C CYS A 34 26.30 0.86 40.69
N VAL A 35 24.98 0.86 40.90
CA VAL A 35 24.05 0.11 40.05
C VAL A 35 23.97 0.70 38.63
N ALA A 36 23.94 2.02 38.51
CA ALA A 36 23.91 2.70 37.22
C ALA A 36 25.17 2.40 36.42
N ASP A 37 26.35 2.54 37.01
CA ASP A 37 27.64 2.30 36.36
C ASP A 37 27.77 0.85 35.90
N GLU A 38 27.33 -0.13 36.71
CA GLU A 38 27.31 -1.54 36.29
C GLU A 38 26.40 -1.76 35.07
N LYS A 39 25.19 -1.16 35.07
CA LYS A 39 24.25 -1.29 33.94
C LYS A 39 24.69 -0.52 32.71
N LEU A 40 25.28 0.65 32.88
CA LEU A 40 25.82 1.47 31.80
C LEU A 40 27.01 0.77 31.16
N ALA A 41 27.98 0.26 31.93
CA ALA A 41 29.10 -0.51 31.40
C ALA A 41 28.64 -1.74 30.59
N ALA A 42 27.60 -2.43 31.07
CA ALA A 42 27.00 -3.55 30.34
C ALA A 42 26.36 -3.11 29.01
N LEU A 43 25.75 -1.92 28.96
CA LEU A 43 25.18 -1.35 27.73
C LEU A 43 26.26 -0.86 26.76
N GLU A 44 27.28 -0.18 27.27
CA GLU A 44 28.46 0.27 26.52
C GLU A 44 29.14 -0.90 25.82
N GLN A 45 29.42 -1.98 26.56
CA GLN A 45 30.03 -3.19 26.00
C GLN A 45 29.10 -3.91 25.02
N ARG A 46 27.79 -3.93 25.30
CA ARG A 46 26.83 -4.66 24.46
C ARG A 46 26.59 -4.00 23.11
N TYR A 47 26.58 -2.66 23.08
CA TYR A 47 26.18 -1.88 21.91
C TYR A 47 27.31 -1.04 21.32
N ASN A 48 28.53 -1.13 21.86
CA ASN A 48 29.69 -0.30 21.52
C ASN A 48 29.34 1.20 21.61
N LEU A 49 28.88 1.60 22.79
CA LEU A 49 28.50 2.97 23.11
C LEU A 49 29.45 3.54 24.16
N ARG A 50 29.55 4.87 24.20
CA ARG A 50 30.13 5.65 25.29
C ARG A 50 29.00 6.44 25.92
N ILE A 51 28.64 6.08 27.15
CA ILE A 51 27.58 6.71 27.92
C ILE A 51 28.21 7.41 29.10
N ALA A 52 28.16 8.74 29.10
CA ALA A 52 28.69 9.56 30.18
C ALA A 52 27.58 10.39 30.80
N TYR A 53 27.69 10.68 32.09
CA TYR A 53 26.85 11.65 32.79
C TYR A 53 27.72 12.51 33.70
N ARG A 54 27.29 13.74 33.98
CA ARG A 54 28.02 14.65 34.88
C ARG A 54 27.70 14.35 36.33
N GLU A 55 26.42 14.18 36.62
CA GLU A 55 25.93 14.01 37.98
C GLU A 55 24.72 13.08 37.98
N LEU A 56 24.70 12.13 38.92
CA LEU A 56 23.59 11.21 39.15
C LEU A 56 23.36 11.10 40.65
N GLU A 57 22.23 11.64 41.09
CA GLU A 57 21.89 11.72 42.49
C GLU A 57 20.46 11.26 42.75
N MET A 58 20.17 11.01 44.03
CA MET A 58 18.84 10.67 44.50
C MET A 58 18.45 11.71 45.55
N PRO A 59 17.89 12.88 45.17
CA PRO A 59 17.56 13.94 46.13
C PRO A 59 16.66 13.43 47.28
N SER A 60 15.70 12.56 46.95
CA SER A 60 14.81 11.87 47.91
C SER A 60 14.89 10.34 47.75
N LEU A 61 14.02 9.57 48.41
CA LEU A 61 13.94 8.11 48.20
C LEU A 61 13.20 7.73 46.92
N SER A 62 12.47 8.67 46.31
CA SER A 62 11.67 8.44 45.10
C SER A 62 12.15 9.26 43.90
N VAL A 63 12.95 10.31 44.12
CA VAL A 63 13.40 11.19 43.05
C VAL A 63 14.82 10.82 42.65
N ILE A 64 15.02 10.58 41.35
CA ILE A 64 16.31 10.41 40.70
C ILE A 64 16.58 11.64 39.85
N ARG A 65 17.75 12.25 40.03
CA ARG A 65 18.21 13.39 39.22
C ARG A 65 19.44 12.99 38.42
N LEU A 66 19.40 13.24 37.12
CA LEU A 66 20.47 12.98 36.17
C LEU A 66 20.82 14.28 35.43
N GLU A 67 22.08 14.67 35.40
CA GLU A 67 22.55 15.85 34.69
C GLU A 67 23.68 15.53 33.71
N GLY A 68 23.64 16.18 32.53
CA GLY A 68 24.68 16.11 31.52
C GLY A 68 24.87 14.71 30.90
N LEU A 69 23.80 13.93 30.72
CA LEU A 69 23.89 12.62 30.05
C LEU A 69 24.25 12.81 28.57
N THR A 70 25.19 12.01 28.10
CA THR A 70 25.63 11.95 26.70
C THR A 70 25.73 10.48 26.28
N VAL A 71 25.19 10.15 25.12
CA VAL A 71 25.33 8.82 24.49
C VAL A 71 25.97 9.00 23.12
N VAL A 72 27.17 8.46 22.95
CA VAL A 72 27.95 8.52 21.72
C VAL A 72 28.27 7.09 21.29
N PRO A 73 27.77 6.61 20.15
CA PRO A 73 28.24 5.35 19.59
C PRO A 73 29.73 5.46 19.20
N GLU A 74 30.48 4.38 19.37
CA GLU A 74 31.90 4.37 19.07
C GLU A 74 32.17 4.74 17.60
N ASP A 75 33.14 5.64 17.38
CA ASP A 75 33.53 6.20 16.08
C ASP A 75 32.40 6.90 15.28
N HIS A 76 31.34 7.34 15.95
CA HIS A 76 30.20 8.01 15.33
C HIS A 76 29.79 9.31 16.05
N ASP A 77 28.95 10.11 15.39
CA ASP A 77 28.40 11.35 15.95
C ASP A 77 27.54 11.07 17.19
N THR A 78 27.51 12.02 18.13
CA THR A 78 26.67 11.97 19.33
C THR A 78 25.21 11.69 18.99
N LEU A 79 24.63 10.66 19.63
CA LEU A 79 23.24 10.27 19.41
C LEU A 79 22.29 11.06 20.33
N LEU A 80 22.65 11.20 21.60
CA LEU A 80 21.80 11.81 22.62
C LEU A 80 22.61 12.70 23.54
N THR A 81 22.10 13.89 23.81
CA THR A 81 22.52 14.71 24.96
C THR A 81 21.29 15.08 25.78
N LEU A 82 21.46 15.22 27.08
CA LEU A 82 20.42 15.61 28.02
C LEU A 82 21.04 16.52 29.07
N GLU A 83 20.52 17.73 29.22
CA GLU A 83 21.03 18.68 30.19
C GLU A 83 20.64 18.27 31.61
N LYS A 84 19.35 18.00 31.82
CA LYS A 84 18.82 17.56 33.11
C LYS A 84 17.58 16.69 32.94
N ALA A 85 17.47 15.65 33.75
CA ALA A 85 16.23 14.93 33.97
C ALA A 85 16.01 14.69 35.47
N GLU A 86 14.77 14.85 35.89
CA GLU A 86 14.29 14.50 37.22
C GLU A 86 13.13 13.51 37.07
N ILE A 87 13.27 12.35 37.69
CA ILE A 87 12.33 11.24 37.57
C ILE A 87 11.85 10.87 38.96
N ASP A 88 10.56 11.04 39.21
CA ASP A 88 9.91 10.57 40.43
C ASP A 88 9.34 9.16 40.19
N ILE A 89 9.76 8.20 41.01
CA ILE A 89 9.39 6.78 40.89
C ILE A 89 8.55 6.31 42.06
N ASP A 90 7.61 5.40 41.80
CA ASP A 90 6.78 4.82 42.84
C ASP A 90 7.60 3.89 43.76
N LEU A 91 7.64 4.20 45.06
CA LEU A 91 8.39 3.43 46.07
C LEU A 91 7.87 1.99 46.24
N LEU A 92 6.54 1.80 46.22
CA LEU A 92 5.89 0.50 46.48
C LEU A 92 6.20 -0.55 45.38
N PRO A 93 6.06 -0.24 44.08
CA PRO A 93 6.54 -1.09 42.99
C PRO A 93 8.05 -1.38 43.06
N LEU A 94 8.87 -0.39 43.45
CA LEU A 94 10.33 -0.54 43.54
C LEU A 94 10.74 -1.65 44.53
N LEU A 95 10.06 -1.74 45.68
CA LEU A 95 10.27 -2.82 46.67
C LEU A 95 9.99 -4.22 46.09
N ARG A 96 9.17 -4.31 45.04
CA ARG A 96 8.87 -5.55 44.30
C ARG A 96 9.75 -5.72 43.03
N LYS A 97 10.85 -4.94 42.92
CA LYS A 97 11.73 -4.87 41.73
C LYS A 97 11.00 -4.48 40.44
N ARG A 98 9.93 -3.68 40.54
CA ARG A 98 9.19 -3.14 39.40
C ARG A 98 9.35 -1.63 39.37
N VAL A 99 9.94 -1.09 38.32
CA VAL A 99 10.04 0.37 38.16
C VAL A 99 8.72 0.89 37.58
N SER A 100 8.20 1.95 38.17
CA SER A 100 6.99 2.67 37.77
C SER A 100 7.25 4.14 38.01
N VAL A 101 6.86 4.98 37.06
CA VAL A 101 7.22 6.40 37.03
C VAL A 101 5.97 7.24 37.33
N HIS A 102 6.07 8.14 38.30
CA HIS A 102 5.01 9.06 38.70
C HIS A 102 5.08 10.37 37.92
N GLN A 103 6.26 10.99 37.91
CA GLN A 103 6.53 12.25 37.22
C GLN A 103 7.88 12.21 36.50
N VAL A 104 7.96 12.88 35.35
CA VAL A 104 9.21 13.05 34.59
C VAL A 104 9.35 14.49 34.16
N ASP A 105 10.41 15.14 34.59
CA ASP A 105 10.79 16.46 34.12
C ASP A 105 12.11 16.38 33.36
N VAL A 106 12.13 16.84 32.11
CA VAL A 106 13.27 16.72 31.18
C VAL A 106 13.57 18.08 30.57
N GLU A 107 14.83 18.48 30.61
CA GLU A 107 15.31 19.76 30.09
C GLU A 107 16.47 19.52 29.10
N GLY A 108 16.41 20.23 27.97
CA GLY A 108 17.52 20.33 27.02
C GLY A 108 17.91 19.00 26.38
N MET A 109 16.95 18.11 26.14
CA MET A 109 17.21 16.84 25.46
C MET A 109 17.43 17.06 23.96
N LYS A 110 18.54 16.56 23.43
CA LYS A 110 18.83 16.57 21.98
C LYS A 110 19.06 15.16 21.48
N LEU A 111 18.33 14.77 20.45
CA LEU A 111 18.50 13.51 19.73
C LEU A 111 19.00 13.84 18.34
N SER A 112 20.11 13.22 17.92
CA SER A 112 20.75 13.44 16.63
C SER A 112 20.95 12.12 15.92
N PHE A 113 20.13 11.87 14.89
CA PHE A 113 20.25 10.72 14.01
C PHE A 113 21.04 11.14 12.77
N VAL A 114 22.25 10.63 12.63
CA VAL A 114 23.15 10.97 11.51
C VAL A 114 23.42 9.73 10.69
N LYS A 115 23.19 9.83 9.39
CA LYS A 115 23.54 8.81 8.39
C LYS A 115 24.33 9.43 7.25
N GLN A 116 25.50 8.87 6.95
CA GLN A 116 26.32 9.24 5.80
C GLN A 116 26.62 7.99 4.99
N GLY A 117 26.09 7.92 3.77
CA GLY A 117 26.13 6.69 2.97
C GLY A 117 25.51 5.49 3.72
N ASN A 118 26.34 4.47 4.00
CA ASN A 118 25.92 3.24 4.69
C ASN A 118 26.21 3.23 6.20
N VAL A 119 26.79 4.29 6.74
CA VAL A 119 27.16 4.36 8.15
C VAL A 119 26.17 5.27 8.88
N SER A 120 25.61 4.82 10.00
CA SER A 120 24.79 5.67 10.87
C SER A 120 25.17 5.55 12.34
N ASN A 121 24.96 6.63 13.10
CA ASN A 121 25.18 6.65 14.54
C ASN A 121 24.05 5.94 15.33
N TYR A 122 23.17 5.22 14.65
CA TYR A 122 22.06 4.49 15.27
C TYR A 122 21.93 3.04 14.75
N ASP A 123 22.88 2.56 13.94
CA ASP A 123 22.86 1.20 13.37
C ASP A 123 22.83 0.11 14.45
N PHE A 124 23.41 0.38 15.63
CA PHE A 124 23.42 -0.54 16.76
C PHE A 124 22.00 -0.90 17.27
N LEU A 125 21.00 -0.04 17.05
CA LEU A 125 19.60 -0.31 17.40
C LEU A 125 18.98 -1.45 16.58
N PHE A 126 19.56 -1.75 15.40
CA PHE A 126 19.01 -2.69 14.43
C PHE A 126 19.86 -3.94 14.22
N ARG A 127 21.04 -4.04 14.85
CA ARG A 127 21.88 -5.25 14.79
C ARG A 127 21.21 -6.38 15.59
N GLN A 128 20.67 -7.38 14.89
CA GLN A 128 20.36 -8.67 15.52
C GLN A 128 21.67 -9.36 15.89
N GLN A 129 21.85 -9.68 17.17
CA GLN A 129 23.00 -10.47 17.62
C GLN A 129 22.83 -11.91 17.14
N THR A 130 23.82 -12.43 16.39
CA THR A 130 24.15 -13.85 16.43
C THR A 130 24.46 -14.21 17.88
N VAL A 131 23.59 -15.01 18.49
CA VAL A 131 23.86 -15.63 19.79
C VAL A 131 25.15 -16.44 19.62
N SER A 132 26.19 -16.06 20.35
CA SER A 132 27.39 -16.89 20.48
C SER A 132 26.96 -18.27 20.95
N GLU A 133 27.38 -19.31 20.25
CA GLU A 133 27.20 -20.72 20.61
C GLU A 133 27.74 -20.97 22.02
N ALA A 134 26.87 -20.87 23.01
CA ALA A 134 27.08 -21.37 24.34
C ALA A 134 25.72 -21.83 24.87
N ASP A 135 25.63 -23.15 25.04
CA ASP A 135 24.53 -23.92 25.62
C ASP A 135 23.50 -24.52 24.62
N PRO A 136 23.80 -25.67 23.98
CA PRO A 136 22.87 -26.42 23.14
C PRO A 136 21.68 -27.05 23.91
N GLY A 137 21.64 -26.92 25.24
CA GLY A 137 20.67 -27.61 26.10
C GLY A 137 19.36 -26.87 26.41
N LYS A 138 19.13 -25.68 25.84
CA LYS A 138 17.93 -24.85 26.12
C LYS A 138 17.23 -24.30 24.87
N VAL A 139 17.31 -25.02 23.75
CA VAL A 139 16.63 -24.61 22.50
C VAL A 139 15.33 -25.39 22.31
N GLU A 140 14.41 -25.21 23.25
CA GLU A 140 12.97 -25.25 22.98
C GLU A 140 12.35 -24.01 23.63
N SER A 141 12.82 -22.83 23.23
CA SER A 141 11.98 -21.65 23.38
C SER A 141 10.87 -21.79 22.35
N VAL A 142 9.68 -22.23 22.79
CA VAL A 142 8.43 -21.93 22.10
C VAL A 142 8.53 -20.46 21.67
N LEU A 143 8.68 -20.21 20.37
CA LEU A 143 8.68 -18.85 19.83
C LEU A 143 7.41 -18.20 20.33
N ALA A 144 7.53 -17.28 21.29
CA ALA A 144 6.38 -16.64 21.90
C ALA A 144 5.54 -16.02 20.77
N GLY A 145 4.25 -16.35 20.73
CA GLY A 145 3.34 -15.89 19.70
C GLY A 145 3.27 -14.36 19.59
N TYR A 146 2.77 -13.86 18.46
CA TYR A 146 2.67 -12.41 18.21
C TYR A 146 1.86 -11.69 19.30
N ASP A 147 0.80 -12.31 19.79
CA ASP A 147 0.00 -11.85 20.93
C ASP A 147 0.84 -11.56 22.18
N VAL A 148 1.73 -12.48 22.56
CA VAL A 148 2.62 -12.33 23.72
C VAL A 148 3.65 -11.22 23.48
N GLN A 149 4.18 -11.10 22.26
CA GLN A 149 5.13 -10.05 21.90
C GLN A 149 4.49 -8.67 21.95
N VAL A 150 3.31 -8.50 21.33
CA VAL A 150 2.57 -7.24 21.33
C VAL A 150 2.13 -6.87 22.74
N SER A 151 1.61 -7.82 23.53
CA SER A 151 1.22 -7.57 24.93
C SER A 151 2.42 -7.11 25.79
N LYS A 152 3.60 -7.72 25.61
CA LYS A 152 4.83 -7.27 26.28
C LYS A 152 5.20 -5.84 25.90
N ILE A 153 5.15 -5.49 24.62
CA ILE A 153 5.44 -4.12 24.14
C ILE A 153 4.44 -3.13 24.72
N LEU A 154 3.14 -3.39 24.59
CA LEU A 154 2.09 -2.51 25.11
C LEU A 154 2.18 -2.34 26.62
N SER A 155 2.42 -3.44 27.36
CA SER A 155 2.60 -3.36 28.82
C SER A 155 3.81 -2.53 29.22
N LEU A 156 4.88 -2.55 28.42
CA LEU A 156 6.05 -1.71 28.64
C LEU A 156 5.75 -0.24 28.34
N VAL A 157 5.09 0.05 27.22
CA VAL A 157 4.64 1.40 26.85
C VAL A 157 3.76 1.97 27.96
N PHE A 158 2.65 1.31 28.31
CA PHE A 158 1.73 1.78 29.34
C PHE A 158 2.34 1.87 30.75
N ARG A 159 3.38 1.09 31.06
CA ARG A 159 4.06 1.17 32.36
C ARG A 159 4.99 2.36 32.47
N LEU A 160 5.62 2.76 31.36
CA LEU A 160 6.62 3.82 31.34
C LEU A 160 6.04 5.20 31.04
N LEU A 161 4.81 5.29 30.55
CA LEU A 161 4.13 6.57 30.35
C LEU A 161 3.83 7.23 31.71
N PRO A 162 4.40 8.41 32.01
CA PRO A 162 4.08 9.14 33.23
C PRO A 162 2.65 9.71 33.17
N GLU A 163 2.08 10.08 34.32
CA GLU A 163 0.77 10.76 34.37
C GLU A 163 0.91 12.28 34.39
N ASN A 164 2.04 12.76 34.89
CA ASN A 164 2.42 14.16 34.93
C ASN A 164 3.90 14.32 34.52
N GLY A 165 4.25 15.47 33.99
CA GLY A 165 5.63 15.75 33.64
C GLY A 165 5.76 16.91 32.68
N GLU A 166 6.96 17.42 32.59
CA GLU A 166 7.27 18.51 31.71
C GLU A 166 8.54 18.22 30.91
N LEU A 167 8.48 18.49 29.60
CA LEU A 167 9.63 18.36 28.73
C LEU A 167 9.87 19.68 28.01
N ARG A 168 11.04 20.27 28.25
CA ARG A 168 11.43 21.58 27.74
C ARG A 168 12.63 21.46 26.81
N ASN A 169 12.62 22.26 25.75
CA ASN A 169 13.72 22.41 24.80
C ASN A 169 14.19 21.07 24.19
N LEU A 170 13.26 20.22 23.78
CA LEU A 170 13.60 18.98 23.06
C LEU A 170 13.89 19.28 21.59
N SER A 171 15.07 18.89 21.13
CA SER A 171 15.44 18.93 19.72
C SER A 171 15.67 17.52 19.19
N VAL A 172 15.02 17.17 18.09
CA VAL A 172 15.26 15.93 17.36
C VAL A 172 15.72 16.29 15.95
N THR A 173 16.93 15.90 15.59
CA THR A 173 17.51 16.17 14.28
C THR A 173 17.80 14.86 13.58
N ALA A 174 17.32 14.71 12.36
CA ALA A 174 17.67 13.62 11.46
C ALA A 174 18.44 14.20 10.28
N ARG A 175 19.70 13.81 10.12
CA ARG A 175 20.58 14.23 9.03
C ARG A 175 20.95 13.02 8.19
N ARG A 176 20.66 13.06 6.90
CA ARG A 176 21.12 12.08 5.92
C ARG A 176 21.81 12.78 4.78
N ASP A 177 23.10 12.53 4.63
CA ASP A 177 23.96 13.17 3.63
C ASP A 177 23.87 14.72 3.72
N LEU A 178 23.25 15.39 2.74
CA LEU A 178 23.05 16.85 2.72
C LEU A 178 21.69 17.31 3.27
N LEU A 179 20.76 16.38 3.50
CA LEU A 179 19.40 16.69 3.95
C LEU A 179 19.33 16.62 5.47
N GLN A 180 18.72 17.64 6.07
CA GLN A 180 18.49 17.71 7.50
C GLN A 180 17.03 18.04 7.76
N THR A 181 16.40 17.21 8.58
CA THR A 181 15.08 17.41 9.14
C THR A 181 15.24 17.68 10.63
N SER A 182 14.64 18.75 11.13
CA SER A 182 14.71 19.11 12.55
C SER A 182 13.31 19.29 13.11
N PHE A 183 13.06 18.68 14.27
CA PHE A 183 11.86 18.83 15.07
C PHE A 183 12.26 19.48 16.38
N TYR A 184 11.68 20.61 16.71
CA TYR A 184 11.93 21.33 17.95
C TYR A 184 10.63 21.45 18.74
N ILE A 185 10.68 21.01 19.99
CA ILE A 185 9.58 21.02 20.94
C ILE A 185 9.99 21.94 22.09
N PRO A 186 9.52 23.20 22.09
CA PRO A 186 9.89 24.16 23.14
C PRO A 186 9.42 23.70 24.52
N GLU A 187 8.19 23.19 24.58
CA GLU A 187 7.54 22.75 25.81
C GLU A 187 6.46 21.71 25.48
N LEU A 188 6.50 20.59 26.19
CA LEU A 188 5.44 19.59 26.25
C LEU A 188 5.05 19.44 27.72
N ILE A 189 3.80 19.79 28.01
CA ILE A 189 3.23 19.66 29.35
C ILE A 189 2.33 18.45 29.35
N LEU A 190 2.58 17.53 30.29
CA LEU A 190 1.70 16.42 30.62
C LEU A 190 1.13 16.68 32.02
N ALA A 191 -0.18 16.90 32.10
CA ALA A 191 -0.88 17.14 33.36
C ALA A 191 -2.17 16.34 33.40
N ASN A 192 -2.39 15.58 34.47
CA ASN A 192 -3.58 14.74 34.63
C ASN A 192 -3.83 13.81 33.41
N SER A 193 -2.77 13.13 32.93
CA SER A 193 -2.79 12.29 31.73
C SER A 193 -3.07 13.03 30.42
N GLN A 194 -3.26 14.34 30.40
CA GLN A 194 -3.45 15.12 29.16
C GLN A 194 -2.15 15.79 28.76
N PHE A 195 -1.80 15.73 27.48
CA PHE A 195 -0.64 16.43 26.95
C PHE A 195 -1.02 17.46 25.88
N ALA A 196 -0.25 18.54 25.83
CA ALA A 196 -0.28 19.51 24.76
C ALA A 196 1.13 20.03 24.48
N SER A 197 1.41 20.27 23.20
CA SER A 197 2.71 20.75 22.73
C SER A 197 2.56 21.49 21.40
N ALA A 198 3.52 22.35 21.11
CA ALA A 198 3.82 22.79 19.75
C ALA A 198 5.10 22.09 19.26
N ILE A 199 5.13 21.69 17.99
CA ILE A 199 6.31 21.11 17.33
C ILE A 199 6.65 22.00 16.16
N GLN A 200 7.84 22.59 16.18
CA GLN A 200 8.40 23.32 15.06
C GLN A 200 9.18 22.33 14.18
N VAL A 201 8.88 22.31 12.89
CA VAL A 201 9.47 21.39 11.92
C VAL A 201 10.17 22.17 10.83
N GLU A 202 11.41 21.80 10.52
CA GLU A 202 12.21 22.40 9.46
C GLU A 202 12.90 21.32 8.61
N GLU A 203 12.69 21.37 7.29
CA GLU A 203 13.36 20.54 6.29
C GLU A 203 13.66 21.37 5.02
N GLY A 204 14.90 21.83 4.90
CA GLY A 204 15.30 22.72 3.80
C GLY A 204 14.52 24.05 3.83
N ALA A 205 13.71 24.30 2.79
CA ALA A 205 12.84 25.49 2.73
C ALA A 205 11.47 25.27 3.41
N VAL A 206 11.11 24.03 3.74
CA VAL A 206 9.83 23.72 4.39
C VAL A 206 9.96 24.04 5.87
N LYS A 207 9.11 24.93 6.36
CA LYS A 207 8.97 25.26 7.78
C LYS A 207 7.50 25.13 8.15
N GLY A 208 7.23 24.54 9.32
CA GLY A 208 5.87 24.38 9.81
C GLY A 208 5.82 24.34 11.33
N GLU A 209 4.69 24.71 11.89
CA GLU A 209 4.39 24.55 13.30
C GLU A 209 3.19 23.62 13.43
N TRP A 210 3.30 22.59 14.27
CA TRP A 210 2.26 21.60 14.49
C TRP A 210 1.77 21.71 15.93
N LYS A 211 0.46 21.79 16.11
CA LYS A 211 -0.18 21.70 17.42
C LYS A 211 -0.50 20.25 17.69
N VAL A 212 0.02 19.72 18.79
CA VAL A 212 -0.21 18.34 19.21
C VAL A 212 -0.92 18.33 20.55
N ARG A 213 -1.95 17.49 20.69
CA ARG A 213 -2.71 17.31 21.93
C ARG A 213 -3.12 15.86 22.08
N GLY A 214 -3.39 15.41 23.30
CA GLY A 214 -3.91 14.07 23.51
C GLY A 214 -4.02 13.66 24.97
N THR A 215 -4.30 12.38 25.17
CA THR A 215 -4.44 11.77 26.50
C THR A 215 -3.67 10.45 26.55
N LEU A 216 -2.93 10.25 27.64
CA LEU A 216 -2.17 9.05 27.99
C LEU A 216 -2.73 8.48 29.30
N ALA A 217 -3.87 7.79 29.22
CA ALA A 217 -4.53 7.25 30.41
C ALA A 217 -4.03 5.82 30.70
N ARG A 218 -3.01 5.72 31.55
CA ARG A 218 -2.37 4.45 31.96
C ARG A 218 -3.37 3.45 32.55
N SER A 219 -4.26 3.90 33.44
CA SER A 219 -5.26 3.05 34.10
C SER A 219 -6.28 2.45 33.13
N MET A 220 -6.57 3.16 32.03
CA MET A 220 -7.50 2.74 30.98
C MET A 220 -6.78 2.04 29.82
N ARG A 221 -5.44 1.93 29.85
CA ARG A 221 -4.60 1.48 28.72
C ARG A 221 -5.01 2.17 27.42
N LEU A 222 -5.14 3.49 27.48
CA LEU A 222 -5.61 4.35 26.39
C LEU A 222 -4.52 5.34 25.99
N ILE A 223 -4.25 5.42 24.68
CA ILE A 223 -3.44 6.45 24.04
C ILE A 223 -4.31 7.12 23.00
N GLU A 224 -4.48 8.43 23.10
CA GLU A 224 -5.10 9.23 22.05
C GLU A 224 -4.26 10.48 21.79
N GLY A 225 -4.28 10.92 20.54
CA GLY A 225 -3.54 12.10 20.13
C GLY A 225 -4.07 12.69 18.84
N SER A 226 -3.89 13.99 18.67
CA SER A 226 -4.14 14.69 17.43
C SER A 226 -3.00 15.64 17.10
N ILE A 227 -2.77 15.81 15.80
CA ILE A 227 -1.81 16.74 15.23
C ILE A 227 -2.60 17.61 14.25
N ALA A 228 -2.49 18.92 14.38
CA ALA A 228 -3.12 19.88 13.47
C ALA A 228 -2.16 21.02 13.15
N SER A 229 -2.38 21.68 12.01
CA SER A 229 -1.55 22.81 11.60
C SER A 229 -1.60 23.96 12.63
N GLY A 230 -0.46 24.58 12.87
CA GLY A 230 -0.31 25.76 13.73
C GLY A 230 -0.96 27.00 13.11
N SER A 231 -0.91 27.09 11.77
CA SER A 231 -1.41 28.20 10.94
C SER A 231 -2.78 27.90 10.35
N THR A 232 -3.62 28.93 10.19
CA THR A 232 -4.90 28.81 9.50
C THR A 232 -4.66 28.71 7.98
N ASN A 233 -5.22 27.69 7.32
CA ASN A 233 -5.09 27.41 5.87
C ASN A 233 -3.73 26.90 5.36
N GLU A 234 -2.84 26.43 6.23
CA GLU A 234 -1.62 25.73 5.80
C GLU A 234 -1.73 24.24 6.11
N LYS A 235 -1.47 23.39 5.11
CA LYS A 235 -1.41 21.94 5.32
C LYS A 235 -0.10 21.55 5.98
N ILE A 236 -0.16 20.57 6.88
CA ILE A 236 1.02 19.85 7.35
C ILE A 236 1.54 19.02 6.19
N ILE A 237 2.77 19.29 5.76
CA ILE A 237 3.50 18.44 4.82
C ILE A 237 4.38 17.51 5.65
N LEU A 238 4.23 16.19 5.48
CA LEU A 238 5.09 15.24 6.17
C LEU A 238 6.53 15.37 5.67
N PRO A 239 7.49 15.78 6.54
CA PRO A 239 8.89 15.81 6.19
C PRO A 239 9.39 14.38 5.97
N TYR A 240 10.60 14.23 5.44
CA TYR A 240 11.25 12.93 5.19
C TYR A 240 10.59 12.07 4.09
N ILE A 241 9.32 12.30 3.72
CA ILE A 241 8.67 11.49 2.67
C ILE A 241 9.18 11.87 1.28
N ARG A 242 9.19 13.17 0.96
CA ARG A 242 9.55 13.67 -0.38
C ARG A 242 10.99 13.37 -0.79
N PRO A 243 12.02 13.64 0.03
CA PRO A 243 13.39 13.41 -0.40
C PRO A 243 13.73 11.92 -0.55
N HIS A 244 13.01 11.04 0.15
CA HIS A 244 13.34 9.61 0.21
C HIS A 244 12.50 8.75 -0.74
N TYR A 245 11.25 9.11 -0.94
CA TYR A 245 10.30 8.32 -1.72
C TYR A 245 9.78 9.07 -2.95
N ASN A 246 10.24 10.30 -3.19
CA ASN A 246 9.72 11.18 -4.24
C ASN A 246 8.19 11.32 -4.18
N ALA A 247 7.66 11.37 -2.96
CA ALA A 247 6.25 11.42 -2.66
C ALA A 247 5.94 12.56 -1.69
N THR A 248 4.79 13.19 -1.83
CA THR A 248 4.33 14.22 -0.89
C THR A 248 3.06 13.72 -0.22
N VAL A 249 3.01 13.81 1.10
CA VAL A 249 1.80 13.56 1.89
C VAL A 249 1.53 14.81 2.69
N ALA A 250 0.33 15.35 2.55
CA ALA A 250 -0.09 16.53 3.28
C ALA A 250 -1.49 16.37 3.88
N PHE A 251 -1.79 17.04 4.99
CA PHE A 251 -3.10 17.01 5.64
C PHE A 251 -3.33 18.25 6.50
N ASP A 252 -4.58 18.57 6.81
CA ASP A 252 -4.93 19.65 7.75
C ASP A 252 -4.79 19.18 9.19
N SER A 253 -5.32 17.98 9.48
CA SER A 253 -5.19 17.36 10.79
C SER A 253 -5.27 15.83 10.71
N ILE A 254 -4.64 15.18 11.69
CA ILE A 254 -4.75 13.73 11.92
C ILE A 254 -5.03 13.49 13.40
N ALA A 255 -5.88 12.52 13.71
CA ALA A 255 -6.13 12.07 15.06
C ALA A 255 -6.12 10.56 15.14
N PHE A 256 -5.71 10.03 16.28
CA PHE A 256 -5.74 8.61 16.56
C PHE A 256 -6.14 8.33 18.00
N LYS A 257 -6.67 7.13 18.21
CA LYS A 257 -7.03 6.55 19.48
C LYS A 257 -6.71 5.06 19.44
N LEU A 258 -6.10 4.55 20.50
CA LEU A 258 -5.80 3.13 20.69
C LEU A 258 -6.09 2.76 22.15
N SER A 259 -6.88 1.72 22.36
CA SER A 259 -7.11 1.11 23.66
C SER A 259 -7.03 -0.41 23.64
N GLU A 260 -6.58 -0.97 24.75
CA GLU A 260 -6.51 -2.43 24.95
C GLU A 260 -7.59 -2.87 25.95
N LYS A 261 -8.54 -3.69 25.49
CA LYS A 261 -9.76 -4.02 26.24
C LYS A 261 -9.51 -4.95 27.44
N SER A 262 -8.54 -5.87 27.33
CA SER A 262 -8.18 -6.78 28.42
C SER A 262 -6.75 -7.31 28.25
N ALA A 263 -5.89 -7.02 29.22
CA ALA A 263 -4.48 -7.41 29.20
C ALA A 263 -4.22 -8.93 29.35
N SER A 264 -5.26 -9.71 29.65
CA SER A 264 -5.18 -11.17 29.87
C SER A 264 -6.05 -11.98 28.92
N ALA A 265 -6.72 -11.35 27.96
CA ALA A 265 -7.50 -12.07 26.96
C ALA A 265 -6.59 -12.59 25.84
N THR A 266 -6.81 -13.83 25.43
CA THR A 266 -6.21 -14.45 24.24
C THR A 266 -7.34 -14.84 23.29
N PRO A 267 -7.37 -14.34 22.03
CA PRO A 267 -6.40 -13.41 21.44
C PRO A 267 -6.45 -12.01 22.07
N LEU A 268 -5.35 -11.26 21.90
CA LEU A 268 -5.27 -9.87 22.33
C LEU A 268 -6.17 -9.01 21.44
N THR A 269 -7.05 -8.21 22.05
CA THR A 269 -7.96 -7.31 21.32
C THR A 269 -7.55 -5.85 21.49
N LEU A 270 -7.34 -5.18 20.37
CA LEU A 270 -7.03 -3.76 20.26
C LEU A 270 -8.18 -3.05 19.56
N GLU A 271 -8.68 -1.98 20.16
CA GLU A 271 -9.76 -1.16 19.58
C GLU A 271 -9.25 0.27 19.43
N GLY A 272 -9.69 0.97 18.40
CA GLY A 272 -9.23 2.32 18.19
C GLY A 272 -9.91 3.05 17.05
N MET A 273 -9.41 4.25 16.82
CA MET A 273 -9.85 5.13 15.75
C MET A 273 -8.62 5.81 15.13
N ALA A 274 -8.65 6.07 13.85
CA ALA A 274 -7.79 7.02 13.16
C ALA A 274 -8.67 7.92 12.29
N SER A 275 -8.37 9.20 12.20
CA SER A 275 -9.04 10.12 11.29
C SER A 275 -8.06 11.11 10.71
N VAL A 276 -8.32 11.55 9.48
CA VAL A 276 -7.52 12.55 8.77
C VAL A 276 -8.45 13.49 8.01
N ASP A 277 -8.14 14.78 8.07
CA ASP A 277 -8.83 15.84 7.34
C ASP A 277 -7.88 16.49 6.34
N GLY A 278 -8.38 16.78 5.14
CA GLY A 278 -7.63 17.43 4.06
C GLY A 278 -6.48 16.61 3.51
N LEU A 279 -6.56 15.27 3.50
CA LEU A 279 -5.46 14.41 3.07
C LEU A 279 -5.17 14.57 1.57
N GLU A 280 -3.92 14.88 1.24
CA GLU A 280 -3.40 14.94 -0.11
C GLU A 280 -2.19 14.03 -0.26
N VAL A 281 -2.15 13.28 -1.36
CA VAL A 281 -1.04 12.36 -1.65
C VAL A 281 -0.58 12.57 -3.09
N TYR A 282 0.71 12.79 -3.28
CA TYR A 282 1.35 12.84 -4.58
C TYR A 282 2.44 11.78 -4.67
N HIS A 283 2.34 10.88 -5.65
CA HIS A 283 3.40 9.96 -6.03
C HIS A 283 3.14 9.49 -7.47
N THR A 284 4.16 9.54 -8.35
CA THR A 284 4.04 9.19 -9.77
C THR A 284 3.54 7.76 -10.05
N ALA A 285 3.95 6.79 -9.23
CA ALA A 285 3.44 5.41 -9.25
C ALA A 285 1.95 5.28 -8.88
N LEU A 286 1.36 6.26 -8.18
CA LEU A 286 -0.07 6.32 -7.87
C LEU A 286 -0.83 7.10 -8.94
N SER A 287 -0.46 8.36 -9.16
CA SER A 287 -1.06 9.27 -10.15
C SER A 287 -0.03 10.33 -10.61
N PRO A 288 -0.08 10.82 -11.85
CA PRO A 288 0.71 11.97 -12.29
C PRO A 288 0.36 13.27 -11.55
N ASP A 289 -0.77 13.31 -10.83
CA ASP A 289 -1.27 14.49 -10.13
C ASP A 289 -1.45 14.22 -8.64
N THR A 290 -1.61 15.29 -7.87
CA THR A 290 -1.96 15.19 -6.45
C THR A 290 -3.36 14.61 -6.32
N ILE A 291 -3.46 13.52 -5.54
CA ILE A 291 -4.70 12.86 -5.19
C ILE A 291 -5.25 13.55 -3.94
N ASP A 292 -6.43 14.14 -4.07
CA ASP A 292 -7.15 14.76 -2.96
C ASP A 292 -8.14 13.76 -2.39
N LEU A 293 -7.82 13.27 -1.20
CA LEU A 293 -8.59 12.29 -0.46
C LEU A 293 -9.60 12.97 0.49
N ASP A 294 -9.50 14.28 0.71
CA ASP A 294 -10.29 15.08 1.65
C ASP A 294 -10.36 14.42 3.04
N LYS A 295 -11.40 13.65 3.36
CA LYS A 295 -11.62 13.10 4.72
C LYS A 295 -11.60 11.59 4.75
N GLY A 296 -10.86 11.07 5.72
CA GLY A 296 -10.82 9.64 6.04
C GLY A 296 -11.00 9.38 7.53
N LYS A 297 -11.73 8.33 7.87
CA LYS A 297 -11.86 7.82 9.24
C LYS A 297 -11.82 6.29 9.21
N LEU A 298 -11.10 5.70 10.14
CA LEU A 298 -11.04 4.26 10.38
C LEU A 298 -11.37 4.03 11.85
N GLU A 299 -12.45 3.35 12.14
CA GLU A 299 -12.72 2.75 13.44
C GLU A 299 -12.35 1.27 13.32
N TYR A 300 -11.45 0.78 14.17
CA TYR A 300 -10.89 -0.55 14.00
C TYR A 300 -10.98 -1.39 15.28
N THR A 301 -11.22 -2.67 15.07
CA THR A 301 -11.07 -3.73 16.06
C THR A 301 -10.12 -4.76 15.49
N CYS A 302 -8.98 -4.95 16.15
CA CYS A 302 -7.95 -5.87 15.73
C CYS A 302 -7.75 -6.98 16.75
N HIS A 303 -7.59 -8.22 16.27
CA HIS A 303 -7.22 -9.37 17.06
C HIS A 303 -5.81 -9.82 16.71
N VAL A 304 -4.97 -10.00 17.73
CA VAL A 304 -3.62 -10.54 17.59
C VAL A 304 -3.59 -11.90 18.27
N GLY A 305 -3.38 -12.94 17.47
CA GLY A 305 -3.19 -14.31 17.94
C GLY A 305 -1.72 -14.71 17.97
N GLY A 306 -1.45 -15.98 18.27
CA GLY A 306 -0.08 -16.49 18.31
C GLY A 306 0.66 -16.42 16.97
N ASN A 307 -0.07 -16.60 15.86
CA ASN A 307 0.48 -16.67 14.51
C ASN A 307 -0.30 -15.82 13.48
N TYR A 308 -1.23 -14.97 13.92
CA TYR A 308 -2.05 -14.16 13.02
C TYR A 308 -2.30 -12.75 13.54
N PHE A 309 -2.59 -11.85 12.60
CA PHE A 309 -3.17 -10.53 12.81
C PHE A 309 -4.49 -10.45 12.03
N GLU A 310 -5.53 -9.95 12.67
CA GLU A 310 -6.86 -9.83 12.09
C GLU A 310 -7.42 -8.43 12.36
N LEU A 311 -7.99 -7.82 11.32
CA LEU A 311 -8.89 -6.67 11.38
C LEU A 311 -10.31 -7.22 11.23
N ASP A 312 -11.09 -7.13 12.30
CA ASP A 312 -12.46 -7.67 12.35
C ASP A 312 -13.39 -6.85 11.44
N SER A 313 -14.37 -7.52 10.85
CA SER A 313 -15.42 -6.91 10.02
C SER A 313 -16.29 -5.86 10.71
N VAL A 314 -16.30 -5.78 12.05
CA VAL A 314 -16.94 -4.68 12.80
C VAL A 314 -16.20 -3.35 12.56
N SER A 315 -14.94 -3.41 12.11
CA SER A 315 -14.18 -2.23 11.72
C SER A 315 -14.91 -1.48 10.60
N THR A 316 -14.85 -0.15 10.65
CA THR A 316 -15.54 0.73 9.71
C THR A 316 -14.55 1.72 9.13
N VAL A 317 -14.45 1.75 7.80
CA VAL A 317 -13.73 2.80 7.06
C VAL A 317 -14.75 3.75 6.50
N ILE A 318 -14.63 5.03 6.81
CA ILE A 318 -15.39 6.12 6.22
C ILE A 318 -14.43 6.96 5.38
N PHE A 319 -14.78 7.14 4.12
CA PHE A 319 -14.06 7.91 3.14
C PHE A 319 -15.02 8.87 2.44
N ASN A 320 -14.91 10.16 2.73
CA ASN A 320 -15.88 11.17 2.31
C ASN A 320 -17.32 10.81 2.69
N ARG A 321 -18.20 10.48 1.74
CA ARG A 321 -19.60 10.05 1.99
C ARG A 321 -19.77 8.54 2.01
N LEU A 322 -18.68 7.81 1.80
CA LEU A 322 -18.65 6.38 1.56
C LEU A 322 -18.17 5.68 2.82
N ASP A 323 -18.83 4.61 3.23
CA ASP A 323 -18.47 3.83 4.41
C ASP A 323 -18.46 2.33 4.08
N PHE A 324 -17.50 1.57 4.58
CA PHE A 324 -17.47 0.12 4.35
C PHE A 324 -16.77 -0.61 5.49
N HIS A 325 -17.02 -1.91 5.55
CA HIS A 325 -16.58 -2.79 6.62
C HIS A 325 -15.55 -3.78 6.08
N PRO A 326 -14.24 -3.48 6.16
CA PRO A 326 -13.21 -4.40 5.71
C PRO A 326 -12.96 -5.49 6.75
N TYR A 327 -12.75 -6.70 6.26
CA TYR A 327 -12.13 -7.79 7.00
C TYR A 327 -10.76 -8.07 6.40
N LEU A 328 -9.73 -8.13 7.24
CA LEU A 328 -8.38 -8.51 6.80
C LEU A 328 -7.80 -9.51 7.80
N ARG A 329 -7.23 -10.59 7.32
CA ARG A 329 -6.50 -11.56 8.15
C ARG A 329 -5.20 -11.94 7.48
N VAL A 330 -4.13 -11.91 8.26
CA VAL A 330 -2.81 -12.34 7.83
C VAL A 330 -2.31 -13.34 8.85
N GLU A 331 -2.12 -14.57 8.42
CA GLU A 331 -1.62 -15.64 9.28
C GLU A 331 -0.39 -16.32 8.70
N LYS A 332 0.46 -16.82 9.58
CA LYS A 332 1.71 -17.46 9.22
C LYS A 332 1.83 -18.81 9.89
N GLU A 333 1.65 -19.85 9.10
CA GLU A 333 2.02 -21.21 9.49
C GLU A 333 3.42 -21.54 8.91
N LYS A 334 3.47 -22.32 7.82
CA LYS A 334 4.70 -22.56 7.06
C LYS A 334 4.99 -21.39 6.10
N LYS A 335 3.97 -20.99 5.35
CA LYS A 335 3.94 -19.78 4.52
C LYS A 335 2.80 -18.87 4.97
N TRP A 336 2.77 -17.66 4.41
CA TRP A 336 1.73 -16.68 4.70
C TRP A 336 0.41 -17.07 4.04
N HIS A 337 -0.70 -16.80 4.71
CA HIS A 337 -2.06 -16.83 4.17
C HIS A 337 -2.69 -15.46 4.41
N TYR A 338 -3.18 -14.86 3.34
CA TYR A 338 -3.83 -13.55 3.34
C TYR A 338 -5.29 -13.71 2.96
N THR A 339 -6.19 -13.24 3.81
CA THR A 339 -7.62 -13.12 3.51
C THR A 339 -8.01 -11.66 3.62
N ALA A 340 -8.70 -11.15 2.61
CA ALA A 340 -9.27 -9.83 2.58
C ALA A 340 -10.68 -9.89 2.02
N SER A 341 -11.65 -9.29 2.71
CA SER A 341 -13.00 -9.17 2.17
C SER A 341 -13.62 -7.83 2.52
N ILE A 342 -14.52 -7.39 1.65
CA ILE A 342 -15.36 -6.21 1.87
C ILE A 342 -16.77 -6.63 1.48
N HIS A 343 -17.72 -6.38 2.39
CA HIS A 343 -19.14 -6.50 2.08
C HIS A 343 -19.80 -5.15 2.33
N ARG A 344 -20.45 -4.62 1.31
CA ARG A 344 -21.23 -3.39 1.41
C ARG A 344 -22.63 -3.60 0.87
N SER A 345 -23.59 -3.54 1.79
CA SER A 345 -25.02 -3.56 1.50
C SER A 345 -25.45 -2.38 0.61
N PRO A 346 -26.61 -2.46 -0.08
CA PRO A 346 -27.05 -1.43 -1.01
C PRO A 346 -27.05 0.00 -0.44
N PHE A 347 -26.23 0.87 -1.00
CA PHE A 347 -26.04 2.29 -0.64
C PHE A 347 -26.37 3.21 -1.83
N PRO A 348 -26.68 4.51 -1.62
CA PRO A 348 -26.94 5.44 -2.72
C PRO A 348 -25.75 5.53 -3.69
N SER A 349 -26.01 5.36 -4.98
CA SER A 349 -24.97 5.41 -6.02
C SER A 349 -24.18 6.73 -6.03
N GLU A 350 -24.87 7.84 -5.79
CA GLU A 350 -24.29 9.18 -5.72
C GLU A 350 -23.18 9.29 -4.65
N ASP A 351 -23.26 8.51 -3.57
CA ASP A 351 -22.24 8.53 -2.52
C ASP A 351 -20.91 7.95 -3.01
N LEU A 352 -20.93 7.03 -3.99
CA LEU A 352 -19.71 6.56 -4.66
C LEU A 352 -19.07 7.71 -5.44
N PHE A 353 -19.81 8.28 -6.39
CA PHE A 353 -19.28 9.29 -7.31
C PHE A 353 -18.90 10.60 -6.62
N ALA A 354 -19.64 11.01 -5.60
CA ALA A 354 -19.32 12.19 -4.78
C ALA A 354 -18.10 11.98 -3.87
N SER A 355 -17.68 10.73 -3.63
CA SER A 355 -16.54 10.40 -2.79
C SER A 355 -15.27 10.09 -3.58
N LEU A 356 -15.33 9.97 -4.91
CA LEU A 356 -14.17 9.65 -5.74
C LEU A 356 -13.10 10.76 -5.62
N PRO A 357 -11.85 10.42 -5.26
CA PRO A 357 -10.77 11.37 -5.13
C PRO A 357 -10.50 12.13 -6.43
N LYS A 358 -10.37 13.46 -6.33
CA LYS A 358 -9.85 14.26 -7.45
C LYS A 358 -8.39 13.87 -7.70
N GLY A 359 -7.99 13.85 -8.96
CA GLY A 359 -6.65 13.40 -9.37
C GLY A 359 -6.51 11.89 -9.56
N LEU A 360 -7.49 11.07 -9.12
CA LEU A 360 -7.53 9.63 -9.39
C LEU A 360 -8.54 9.24 -10.48
N PHE A 361 -9.71 9.91 -10.50
CA PHE A 361 -10.87 9.54 -11.30
C PHE A 361 -11.37 10.69 -12.19
N ARG A 362 -10.49 11.21 -13.05
CA ARG A 362 -10.74 12.40 -13.89
C ARG A 362 -11.89 12.23 -14.87
N HIS A 363 -11.94 11.08 -15.54
CA HIS A 363 -12.87 10.80 -16.63
C HIS A 363 -14.28 10.48 -16.14
N VAL A 364 -14.46 10.25 -14.84
CA VAL A 364 -15.78 10.00 -14.23
C VAL A 364 -16.19 11.12 -13.27
N GLN A 365 -15.42 12.20 -13.22
CA GLN A 365 -15.69 13.32 -12.34
C GLN A 365 -16.93 14.08 -12.80
N GLY A 366 -17.83 14.38 -11.86
CA GLY A 366 -19.06 15.15 -12.12
C GLY A 366 -20.20 14.34 -12.71
N ILE A 367 -20.05 13.02 -12.88
CA ILE A 367 -21.17 12.11 -13.16
C ILE A 367 -22.16 12.20 -12.00
N ARG A 368 -23.45 12.34 -12.33
CA ARG A 368 -24.55 12.29 -11.37
C ARG A 368 -25.38 11.03 -11.58
N THR A 369 -25.79 10.40 -10.50
CA THR A 369 -26.40 9.08 -10.54
C THR A 369 -27.61 8.97 -9.62
N SER A 370 -28.49 8.02 -9.94
CA SER A 370 -29.63 7.64 -9.11
C SER A 370 -29.69 6.12 -8.92
N GLY A 371 -30.48 5.67 -7.95
CA GLY A 371 -30.53 4.26 -7.54
C GLY A 371 -29.43 3.90 -6.53
N LYS A 372 -29.28 2.60 -6.26
CA LYS A 372 -28.35 2.08 -5.26
C LYS A 372 -27.26 1.20 -5.88
N LEU A 373 -26.14 1.05 -5.18
CA LEU A 373 -25.05 0.13 -5.49
C LEU A 373 -24.80 -0.78 -4.31
N SER A 374 -24.39 -2.02 -4.54
CA SER A 374 -23.79 -2.89 -3.52
C SER A 374 -22.42 -3.36 -4.01
N TYR A 375 -21.51 -3.65 -3.09
CA TYR A 375 -20.16 -4.08 -3.44
C TYR A 375 -19.72 -5.27 -2.59
N ASP A 376 -19.16 -6.28 -3.24
CA ASP A 376 -18.57 -7.46 -2.63
C ASP A 376 -17.15 -7.66 -3.16
N LEU A 377 -16.18 -7.85 -2.27
CA LEU A 377 -14.79 -8.22 -2.59
C LEU A 377 -14.38 -9.41 -1.73
N LEU A 378 -13.75 -10.41 -2.34
CA LEU A 378 -13.05 -11.48 -1.65
C LEU A 378 -11.70 -11.69 -2.33
N LEU A 379 -10.64 -11.70 -1.53
CA LEU A 379 -9.30 -12.14 -1.91
C LEU A 379 -8.81 -13.10 -0.84
N ASP A 380 -8.52 -14.33 -1.24
CA ASP A 380 -7.99 -15.36 -0.35
C ASP A 380 -6.77 -16.01 -1.02
N ILE A 381 -5.59 -15.80 -0.44
CA ILE A 381 -4.31 -16.26 -0.98
C ILE A 381 -3.61 -17.09 0.08
N ASP A 382 -3.67 -18.42 -0.06
CA ASP A 382 -2.84 -19.33 0.70
C ASP A 382 -1.57 -19.68 -0.09
N PHE A 383 -0.41 -19.21 0.35
CA PHE A 383 0.86 -19.52 -0.32
C PHE A 383 1.30 -20.98 -0.13
N ASN A 384 0.66 -21.73 0.76
CA ASN A 384 0.83 -23.18 0.85
C ASN A 384 0.07 -23.91 -0.27
N HIS A 385 -1.05 -23.33 -0.74
CA HIS A 385 -1.94 -23.88 -1.76
C HIS A 385 -2.38 -22.79 -2.77
N LEU A 386 -1.46 -22.30 -3.60
CA LEU A 386 -1.78 -21.23 -4.57
C LEU A 386 -2.89 -21.61 -5.57
N ASP A 387 -3.08 -22.90 -5.84
CA ASP A 387 -4.15 -23.40 -6.70
C ASP A 387 -5.56 -23.21 -6.11
N SER A 388 -5.66 -22.96 -4.79
CA SER A 388 -6.92 -22.65 -4.10
C SER A 388 -7.17 -21.15 -3.94
N LEU A 389 -6.37 -20.29 -4.59
CA LEU A 389 -6.55 -18.85 -4.54
C LEU A 389 -7.97 -18.49 -4.96
N GLN A 390 -8.65 -17.65 -4.17
CA GLN A 390 -9.97 -17.11 -4.51
C GLN A 390 -9.89 -15.61 -4.74
N PHE A 391 -10.51 -15.14 -5.81
CA PHE A 391 -10.65 -13.72 -6.09
C PHE A 391 -12.01 -13.44 -6.71
N SER A 392 -12.79 -12.56 -6.08
CA SER A 392 -14.04 -12.01 -6.64
C SER A 392 -14.17 -10.53 -6.27
N SER A 393 -14.73 -9.74 -7.19
CA SER A 393 -14.93 -8.30 -7.02
C SER A 393 -16.15 -7.88 -7.84
N ASP A 394 -17.28 -7.69 -7.16
CA ASP A 394 -18.58 -7.44 -7.78
C ASP A 394 -19.15 -6.10 -7.32
N LEU A 395 -19.33 -5.18 -8.26
CA LEU A 395 -20.14 -3.97 -8.08
C LEU A 395 -21.50 -4.19 -8.76
N ARG A 396 -22.59 -4.15 -7.99
CA ARG A 396 -23.94 -4.42 -8.52
C ARG A 396 -24.84 -3.19 -8.40
N GLY A 397 -25.53 -2.85 -9.49
CA GLY A 397 -26.50 -1.76 -9.53
C GLY A 397 -27.92 -2.22 -9.20
N HIS A 398 -28.61 -1.47 -8.35
CA HIS A 398 -30.00 -1.70 -7.95
C HIS A 398 -30.83 -0.49 -8.38
N GLY A 399 -31.42 -0.58 -9.57
CA GLY A 399 -32.08 0.57 -10.20
C GLY A 399 -31.10 1.71 -10.54
N PHE A 400 -29.82 1.39 -10.73
CA PHE A 400 -28.77 2.35 -11.03
C PHE A 400 -29.00 3.03 -12.39
N ARG A 401 -28.94 4.36 -12.41
CA ARG A 401 -29.03 5.17 -13.63
C ARG A 401 -28.04 6.32 -13.58
N ILE A 402 -27.46 6.64 -14.74
CA ILE A 402 -26.71 7.88 -14.94
C ILE A 402 -27.70 8.98 -15.33
N GLU A 403 -27.81 10.01 -14.50
CA GLU A 403 -28.67 11.18 -14.76
C GLU A 403 -27.93 12.23 -15.60
N SER A 404 -26.61 12.33 -15.43
CA SER A 404 -25.76 13.23 -16.20
C SER A 404 -24.34 12.69 -16.24
N LEU A 405 -23.71 12.73 -17.41
CA LEU A 405 -22.30 12.39 -17.59
C LEU A 405 -21.35 13.51 -17.14
N GLY A 406 -21.87 14.70 -16.79
CA GLY A 406 -21.04 15.86 -16.46
C GLY A 406 -20.12 16.22 -17.63
N GLY A 407 -18.81 16.29 -17.38
CA GLY A 407 -17.79 16.49 -18.41
C GLY A 407 -17.22 15.19 -19.01
N SER A 408 -17.82 14.04 -18.70
CA SER A 408 -17.33 12.74 -19.14
C SER A 408 -17.77 12.43 -20.58
N GLU A 409 -16.85 11.86 -21.36
CA GLU A 409 -17.06 11.51 -22.77
C GLU A 409 -17.36 10.01 -22.98
N LEU A 410 -17.89 9.28 -21.98
CA LEU A 410 -18.01 7.81 -22.06
C LEU A 410 -18.80 7.28 -23.27
N THR A 411 -19.65 8.11 -23.88
CA THR A 411 -20.44 7.77 -25.08
C THR A 411 -19.72 8.04 -26.40
N LYS A 412 -18.50 8.60 -26.40
CA LYS A 412 -17.80 9.02 -27.63
C LYS A 412 -17.55 7.89 -28.62
N MET A 413 -17.50 6.64 -28.16
CA MET A 413 -17.36 5.47 -29.03
C MET A 413 -18.56 5.27 -29.97
N ASN A 414 -19.73 5.85 -29.65
CA ASN A 414 -20.90 5.77 -30.53
C ASN A 414 -20.78 6.69 -31.75
N GLU A 415 -19.88 7.66 -31.71
CA GLU A 415 -19.67 8.65 -32.75
C GLU A 415 -18.28 8.48 -33.37
N GLU A 416 -17.99 9.30 -34.38
CA GLU A 416 -16.63 9.44 -34.89
C GLU A 416 -15.81 10.29 -33.93
N PHE A 417 -14.60 9.85 -33.61
CA PHE A 417 -13.69 10.58 -32.73
C PHE A 417 -12.25 10.49 -33.23
N GLU A 418 -11.43 11.47 -32.84
CA GLU A 418 -10.00 11.46 -33.10
C GLU A 418 -9.27 10.60 -32.07
N TYR A 419 -8.42 9.68 -32.54
CA TYR A 419 -7.55 8.86 -31.70
C TYR A 419 -6.09 9.25 -31.94
N THR A 420 -5.34 9.46 -30.86
CA THR A 420 -3.89 9.67 -30.89
C THR A 420 -3.18 8.51 -30.21
N ALA A 421 -2.34 7.81 -30.96
CA ALA A 421 -1.44 6.79 -30.47
C ALA A 421 -0.18 7.43 -29.85
N TYR A 422 0.26 6.90 -28.70
CA TYR A 422 1.43 7.39 -27.97
C TYR A 422 2.48 6.29 -27.77
N GLU A 423 3.75 6.62 -27.90
CA GLU A 423 4.89 5.77 -27.52
C GLU A 423 5.83 6.54 -26.59
N ASN A 424 6.13 5.97 -25.41
CA ASN A 424 6.93 6.63 -24.39
C ASN A 424 6.43 8.07 -24.10
N ASP A 425 5.11 8.21 -23.97
CA ASP A 425 4.39 9.48 -23.75
C ASP A 425 4.52 10.53 -24.88
N LEU A 426 5.10 10.17 -26.02
CA LEU A 426 5.14 11.01 -27.21
C LEU A 426 4.05 10.60 -28.21
N PRO A 427 3.29 11.55 -28.78
CA PRO A 427 2.32 11.24 -29.83
C PRO A 427 3.06 10.77 -31.07
N VAL A 428 2.70 9.59 -31.58
CA VAL A 428 3.33 8.99 -32.78
C VAL A 428 2.43 9.02 -34.00
N ARG A 429 1.10 9.00 -33.80
CA ARG A 429 0.13 9.01 -34.89
C ARG A 429 -1.24 9.46 -34.41
N THR A 430 -1.92 10.28 -35.22
CA THR A 430 -3.30 10.71 -34.98
C THR A 430 -4.17 10.37 -36.18
N PHE A 431 -5.34 9.79 -35.95
CA PHE A 431 -6.30 9.42 -37.00
C PHE A 431 -7.72 9.30 -36.44
N PHE A 432 -8.72 9.40 -37.32
CA PHE A 432 -10.12 9.26 -36.93
C PHE A 432 -10.54 7.79 -36.80
N ILE A 433 -11.38 7.49 -35.81
CA ILE A 433 -12.10 6.23 -35.69
C ILE A 433 -13.53 6.45 -36.15
N GLY A 434 -13.74 6.36 -37.46
CA GLY A 434 -15.02 6.60 -38.09
C GLY A 434 -14.91 6.75 -39.61
N PRO A 435 -16.03 7.07 -40.27
CA PRO A 435 -16.12 7.11 -41.74
C PRO A 435 -15.16 8.10 -42.42
N SER A 436 -14.67 9.12 -41.73
CA SER A 436 -13.72 10.10 -42.29
C SER A 436 -12.32 9.51 -42.47
N ASN A 437 -12.00 8.39 -41.80
CA ASN A 437 -10.77 7.64 -42.04
C ASN A 437 -10.98 6.65 -43.19
N PRO A 438 -10.24 6.77 -44.32
CA PRO A 438 -10.40 5.87 -45.47
C PRO A 438 -10.05 4.41 -45.17
N ASN A 439 -9.28 4.16 -44.10
CA ASN A 439 -8.92 2.83 -43.63
C ASN A 439 -9.91 2.28 -42.59
N PHE A 440 -10.92 3.05 -42.19
CA PHE A 440 -11.98 2.51 -41.33
C PHE A 440 -12.83 1.50 -42.10
N ARG A 441 -13.17 0.39 -41.44
CA ARG A 441 -14.11 -0.60 -41.97
C ARG A 441 -15.20 -0.87 -40.93
N PRO A 442 -16.49 -0.71 -41.27
CA PRO A 442 -17.55 -1.14 -40.38
C PRO A 442 -17.47 -2.67 -40.20
N LEU A 443 -18.05 -3.18 -39.11
CA LEU A 443 -17.87 -4.56 -38.67
C LEU A 443 -18.31 -5.56 -39.76
N ASN A 444 -19.37 -5.26 -40.48
CA ASN A 444 -19.88 -6.10 -41.58
C ASN A 444 -18.98 -6.12 -42.84
N ARG A 445 -17.94 -5.29 -42.91
CA ARG A 445 -16.90 -5.29 -43.97
C ARG A 445 -15.62 -5.98 -43.52
N ILE A 446 -15.60 -6.57 -42.34
CA ILE A 446 -14.48 -7.36 -41.82
C ILE A 446 -14.89 -8.84 -41.87
N SER A 447 -14.02 -9.73 -42.36
CA SER A 447 -14.31 -11.16 -42.46
C SER A 447 -14.79 -11.75 -41.12
N PRO A 448 -15.90 -12.52 -41.09
CA PRO A 448 -16.35 -13.22 -39.90
C PRO A 448 -15.29 -14.15 -39.31
N LEU A 449 -14.38 -14.68 -40.15
CA LEU A 449 -13.24 -15.49 -39.72
C LEU A 449 -12.27 -14.66 -38.85
N LEU A 450 -11.91 -13.45 -39.29
CA LEU A 450 -11.03 -12.55 -38.53
C LEU A 450 -11.70 -12.10 -37.23
N GLN A 451 -12.97 -11.70 -37.31
CA GLN A 451 -13.76 -11.34 -36.12
C GLN A 451 -13.74 -12.47 -35.08
N MET A 452 -14.09 -13.68 -35.48
CA MET A 452 -14.15 -14.78 -34.52
C MET A 452 -12.75 -15.22 -34.06
N ALA A 453 -11.73 -15.21 -34.93
CA ALA A 453 -10.36 -15.57 -34.55
C ALA A 453 -9.79 -14.61 -33.49
N ILE A 454 -9.96 -13.31 -33.67
CA ILE A 454 -9.51 -12.28 -32.71
C ILE A 454 -10.25 -12.44 -31.39
N MET A 455 -11.58 -12.57 -31.43
CA MET A 455 -12.38 -12.75 -30.22
C MET A 455 -12.00 -14.02 -29.47
N GLN A 456 -11.83 -15.14 -30.17
CA GLN A 456 -11.44 -16.39 -29.51
C GLN A 456 -10.00 -16.35 -28.98
N SER A 457 -9.11 -15.55 -29.56
CA SER A 457 -7.74 -15.35 -29.05
C SER A 457 -7.72 -14.50 -27.77
N GLU A 458 -8.37 -13.33 -27.81
CA GLU A 458 -8.26 -12.30 -26.78
C GLU A 458 -9.31 -12.45 -25.67
N ASP A 459 -10.56 -12.77 -26.05
CA ASP A 459 -11.72 -12.68 -25.18
C ASP A 459 -12.91 -13.52 -25.72
N GLY A 460 -12.82 -14.84 -25.61
CA GLY A 460 -13.79 -15.76 -26.21
C GLY A 460 -15.21 -15.64 -25.64
N GLY A 461 -15.37 -14.94 -24.51
CA GLY A 461 -16.62 -14.66 -23.82
C GLY A 461 -17.17 -13.25 -24.06
N PHE A 462 -16.57 -12.44 -24.94
CA PHE A 462 -16.81 -11.00 -25.08
C PHE A 462 -18.29 -10.59 -25.06
N TYR A 463 -19.15 -11.28 -25.82
CA TYR A 463 -20.58 -10.97 -25.91
C TYR A 463 -21.41 -11.40 -24.69
N TYR A 464 -20.86 -12.23 -23.81
CA TYR A 464 -21.58 -12.84 -22.69
C TYR A 464 -21.26 -12.21 -21.34
N HIS A 465 -20.05 -11.66 -21.16
CA HIS A 465 -19.68 -10.99 -19.91
C HIS A 465 -19.88 -9.47 -19.97
N GLN A 466 -19.98 -8.83 -18.81
CA GLN A 466 -20.17 -7.38 -18.66
C GLN A 466 -18.81 -6.67 -18.44
N GLY A 467 -17.88 -6.86 -19.39
CA GLY A 467 -16.55 -6.24 -19.36
C GLY A 467 -15.47 -6.95 -18.53
N PHE A 468 -15.81 -7.88 -17.62
CA PHE A 468 -14.81 -8.60 -16.82
C PHE A 468 -14.97 -10.12 -16.93
N LEU A 469 -13.84 -10.84 -16.81
CA LEU A 469 -13.77 -12.29 -16.70
C LEU A 469 -13.08 -12.68 -15.39
N PRO A 470 -13.83 -12.84 -14.27
CA PRO A 470 -13.25 -13.11 -12.96
C PRO A 470 -12.32 -14.33 -12.93
N GLY A 471 -12.71 -15.43 -13.59
CA GLY A 471 -11.86 -16.63 -13.70
C GLY A 471 -10.52 -16.35 -14.39
N ALA A 472 -10.49 -15.52 -15.43
CA ALA A 472 -9.25 -15.14 -16.10
C ALA A 472 -8.34 -14.26 -15.21
N ILE A 473 -8.94 -13.40 -14.38
CA ILE A 473 -8.20 -12.58 -13.41
C ILE A 473 -7.62 -13.47 -12.31
N GLN A 474 -8.41 -14.40 -11.78
CA GLN A 474 -7.98 -15.36 -10.75
C GLN A 474 -6.84 -16.26 -11.25
N GLU A 475 -6.97 -16.84 -12.45
CA GLU A 475 -5.91 -17.64 -13.08
C GLU A 475 -4.63 -16.83 -13.33
N ALA A 476 -4.77 -15.59 -13.81
CA ALA A 476 -3.62 -14.71 -14.04
C ALA A 476 -2.90 -14.38 -12.72
N LEU A 477 -3.67 -14.05 -11.67
CA LEU A 477 -3.12 -13.75 -10.34
C LEU A 477 -2.40 -14.96 -9.74
N ALA A 478 -2.99 -16.15 -9.79
CA ALA A 478 -2.37 -17.38 -9.30
C ALA A 478 -1.05 -17.68 -10.02
N TYR A 479 -1.02 -17.56 -11.36
CA TYR A 479 0.19 -17.78 -12.16
C TYR A 479 1.27 -16.74 -11.89
N ASP A 480 0.90 -15.46 -11.78
CA ASP A 480 1.84 -14.37 -11.52
C ASP A 480 2.49 -14.51 -10.14
N LEU A 481 1.72 -14.95 -9.12
CA LEU A 481 2.24 -15.27 -7.79
C LEU A 481 3.16 -16.50 -7.80
N GLN A 482 2.84 -17.52 -8.60
CA GLN A 482 3.66 -18.72 -8.73
C GLN A 482 5.02 -18.44 -9.38
N VAL A 483 5.07 -17.60 -10.42
CA VAL A 483 6.31 -17.25 -11.14
C VAL A 483 7.03 -16.05 -10.51
N GLY A 484 6.37 -15.31 -9.61
CA GLY A 484 6.92 -14.13 -8.93
C GLY A 484 7.08 -12.90 -9.84
N ARG A 485 6.33 -12.84 -10.95
CA ARG A 485 6.34 -11.71 -11.90
C ARG A 485 5.01 -11.65 -12.65
N PHE A 486 4.66 -10.48 -13.17
CA PHE A 486 3.51 -10.30 -14.08
C PHE A 486 3.77 -11.00 -15.41
N ALA A 487 3.27 -12.23 -15.56
CA ALA A 487 3.52 -13.11 -16.69
C ALA A 487 2.26 -13.40 -17.52
N ARG A 488 1.06 -13.33 -16.93
CA ARG A 488 -0.22 -13.54 -17.63
C ARG A 488 -1.16 -12.34 -17.46
N GLY A 489 -1.87 -11.98 -18.52
CA GLY A 489 -2.85 -10.89 -18.52
C GLY A 489 -4.28 -11.41 -18.39
N GLY A 490 -5.08 -10.79 -17.52
CA GLY A 490 -6.51 -11.09 -17.36
C GLY A 490 -7.45 -9.98 -17.87
N SER A 491 -7.01 -9.16 -18.84
CA SER A 491 -7.83 -8.03 -19.36
C SER A 491 -8.66 -8.44 -20.57
N THR A 492 -9.95 -8.09 -20.56
CA THR A 492 -10.92 -8.35 -21.65
C THR A 492 -10.79 -7.33 -22.80
N ILE A 493 -11.49 -7.55 -23.92
CA ILE A 493 -11.55 -6.59 -25.02
C ILE A 493 -12.10 -5.24 -24.54
N THR A 494 -13.15 -5.22 -23.72
CA THR A 494 -13.72 -3.98 -23.19
C THR A 494 -12.70 -3.20 -22.35
N MET A 495 -11.95 -3.89 -21.49
CA MET A 495 -10.89 -3.26 -20.68
C MET A 495 -9.79 -2.68 -21.56
N GLN A 496 -9.35 -3.42 -22.58
CA GLN A 496 -8.35 -2.95 -23.53
C GLN A 496 -8.83 -1.73 -24.32
N LEU A 497 -10.10 -1.74 -24.75
CA LEU A 497 -10.72 -0.65 -25.47
C LEU A 497 -10.82 0.60 -24.61
N VAL A 498 -11.35 0.49 -23.38
CA VAL A 498 -11.46 1.61 -22.44
C VAL A 498 -10.10 2.22 -22.15
N LYS A 499 -9.10 1.37 -21.87
CA LYS A 499 -7.71 1.80 -21.68
C LYS A 499 -7.19 2.62 -22.85
N ASN A 500 -7.47 2.20 -24.09
CA ASN A 500 -6.93 2.89 -25.27
C ASN A 500 -7.72 4.15 -25.64
N VAL A 501 -9.04 4.15 -25.43
CA VAL A 501 -9.94 5.22 -25.89
C VAL A 501 -10.03 6.36 -24.87
N PHE A 502 -10.05 6.06 -23.58
CA PHE A 502 -10.31 7.05 -22.53
C PHE A 502 -9.10 7.39 -21.67
N LEU A 503 -8.13 6.48 -21.52
CA LEU A 503 -7.08 6.61 -20.52
C LEU A 503 -5.70 6.83 -21.14
N ASN A 504 -4.86 7.60 -20.44
CA ASN A 504 -3.46 7.76 -20.82
C ASN A 504 -2.66 6.47 -20.53
N ARG A 505 -1.54 6.25 -21.24
CA ARG A 505 -0.73 5.01 -21.12
C ARG A 505 0.06 4.85 -19.80
N HIS A 506 -0.07 5.77 -18.84
CA HIS A 506 0.65 5.67 -17.56
C HIS A 506 0.28 4.40 -16.79
N LYS A 507 1.26 3.53 -16.52
CA LYS A 507 1.05 2.29 -15.78
C LYS A 507 1.03 2.55 -14.26
N ASN A 508 -0.03 3.17 -13.77
CA ASN A 508 -0.25 3.36 -12.33
C ASN A 508 -1.56 2.72 -11.85
N ILE A 509 -1.70 2.59 -10.53
CA ILE A 509 -2.84 1.96 -9.87
C ILE A 509 -4.13 2.78 -10.11
N ALA A 510 -4.03 4.11 -10.05
CA ALA A 510 -5.16 5.02 -10.29
C ALA A 510 -5.84 4.74 -11.62
N ARG A 511 -5.06 4.69 -12.70
CA ARG A 511 -5.55 4.39 -14.05
C ARG A 511 -6.26 3.05 -14.09
N LYS A 512 -5.75 2.02 -13.41
CA LYS A 512 -6.38 0.68 -13.44
C LYS A 512 -7.71 0.65 -12.68
N LEU A 513 -7.83 1.39 -11.58
CA LEU A 513 -9.09 1.55 -10.85
C LEU A 513 -10.10 2.36 -11.67
N GLU A 514 -9.67 3.44 -12.31
CA GLU A 514 -10.51 4.24 -13.20
C GLU A 514 -10.95 3.43 -14.44
N GLU A 515 -10.06 2.62 -15.03
CA GLU A 515 -10.39 1.67 -16.11
C GLU A 515 -11.52 0.73 -15.70
N ALA A 516 -11.40 0.10 -14.52
CA ALA A 516 -12.43 -0.81 -14.04
C ALA A 516 -13.78 -0.09 -13.84
N LEU A 517 -13.78 1.11 -13.28
CA LEU A 517 -15.02 1.87 -13.08
C LEU A 517 -15.66 2.30 -14.41
N ILE A 518 -14.88 2.74 -15.41
CA ILE A 518 -15.39 3.11 -16.73
C ILE A 518 -15.94 1.88 -17.46
N VAL A 519 -15.24 0.75 -17.43
CA VAL A 519 -15.72 -0.51 -18.02
C VAL A 519 -17.06 -0.90 -17.40
N TRP A 520 -17.16 -0.86 -16.08
CA TRP A 520 -18.41 -1.15 -15.38
C TRP A 520 -19.54 -0.20 -15.80
N LEU A 521 -19.28 1.11 -15.89
CA LEU A 521 -20.27 2.09 -16.33
C LEU A 521 -20.77 1.83 -17.75
N ILE A 522 -19.86 1.61 -18.70
CA ILE A 522 -20.20 1.39 -20.12
C ILE A 522 -21.01 0.10 -20.28
N GLU A 523 -20.57 -0.99 -19.65
CA GLU A 523 -21.21 -2.31 -19.77
C GLU A 523 -22.55 -2.36 -19.03
N ASN A 524 -22.62 -1.85 -17.80
CA ASN A 524 -23.84 -1.92 -17.00
C ASN A 524 -24.94 -0.95 -17.47
N GLN A 525 -24.57 0.18 -18.07
CA GLN A 525 -25.53 1.15 -18.62
C GLN A 525 -25.70 1.03 -20.13
N HIS A 526 -25.04 0.06 -20.78
CA HIS A 526 -25.08 -0.15 -22.22
C HIS A 526 -24.80 1.14 -23.01
N LEU A 527 -23.82 1.93 -22.55
CA LEU A 527 -23.48 3.23 -23.16
C LEU A 527 -22.98 3.06 -24.59
N THR A 528 -22.39 1.91 -24.92
CA THR A 528 -21.98 1.51 -26.26
C THR A 528 -22.31 0.03 -26.45
N SER A 529 -22.89 -0.35 -27.60
CA SER A 529 -23.22 -1.76 -27.86
C SER A 529 -21.96 -2.62 -28.04
N LYS A 530 -22.06 -3.93 -27.78
CA LYS A 530 -20.94 -4.87 -27.95
C LYS A 530 -20.41 -4.86 -29.38
N GLU A 531 -21.30 -4.80 -30.37
CA GLU A 531 -20.96 -4.76 -31.79
C GLU A 531 -20.17 -3.50 -32.12
N ARG A 532 -20.61 -2.33 -31.62
CA ARG A 532 -19.90 -1.07 -31.84
C ARG A 532 -18.56 -1.04 -31.11
N MET A 533 -18.50 -1.53 -29.87
CA MET A 533 -17.23 -1.67 -29.14
C MET A 533 -16.24 -2.55 -29.91
N TYR A 534 -16.73 -3.65 -30.48
CA TYR A 534 -15.90 -4.57 -31.24
C TYR A 534 -15.45 -3.99 -32.60
N GLU A 535 -16.32 -3.25 -33.28
CA GLU A 535 -15.98 -2.48 -34.47
C GLU A 535 -14.88 -1.45 -34.20
N VAL A 536 -15.02 -0.67 -33.13
CA VAL A 536 -14.00 0.31 -32.71
C VAL A 536 -12.70 -0.41 -32.38
N TYR A 537 -12.75 -1.51 -31.62
CA TYR A 537 -11.57 -2.31 -31.28
C TYR A 537 -10.81 -2.78 -32.54
N LEU A 538 -11.52 -3.35 -33.51
CA LEU A 538 -10.94 -3.83 -34.77
C LEU A 538 -10.43 -2.71 -35.69
N ASN A 539 -10.80 -1.46 -35.45
CA ASN A 539 -10.25 -0.31 -36.18
C ASN A 539 -9.18 0.45 -35.39
N LEU A 540 -8.98 0.12 -34.11
CA LEU A 540 -8.13 0.88 -33.21
C LEU A 540 -6.86 0.14 -32.79
N VAL A 541 -6.89 -1.19 -32.63
CA VAL A 541 -5.70 -1.89 -32.10
C VAL A 541 -4.50 -1.82 -33.05
N GLU A 542 -3.31 -2.17 -32.55
CA GLU A 542 -2.08 -2.13 -33.32
C GLU A 542 -1.73 -3.55 -33.78
N TRP A 543 -1.38 -3.73 -35.06
CA TRP A 543 -1.04 -5.03 -35.65
C TRP A 543 0.43 -5.13 -36.10
N ALA A 544 1.12 -4.00 -36.19
CA ALA A 544 2.56 -3.85 -36.42
C ALA A 544 2.93 -2.41 -36.03
N PRO A 545 4.23 -2.05 -35.87
CA PRO A 545 4.63 -0.68 -35.57
C PRO A 545 3.95 0.33 -36.50
N LEU A 546 3.15 1.22 -35.90
CA LEU A 546 2.36 2.25 -36.60
C LEU A 546 1.26 1.75 -37.56
N VAL A 547 0.92 0.47 -37.56
CA VAL A 547 -0.16 -0.12 -38.37
C VAL A 547 -1.38 -0.35 -37.46
N TYR A 548 -2.40 0.47 -37.66
CA TYR A 548 -3.62 0.47 -36.84
C TYR A 548 -4.85 0.16 -37.68
N GLY A 549 -5.74 -0.64 -37.11
CA GLY A 549 -6.96 -1.11 -37.76
C GLY A 549 -6.77 -2.35 -38.64
N ALA A 550 -7.82 -3.17 -38.70
CA ALA A 550 -7.85 -4.41 -39.48
C ALA A 550 -7.62 -4.16 -40.98
N CYS A 551 -8.08 -3.03 -41.52
CA CYS A 551 -7.85 -2.64 -42.91
C CYS A 551 -6.36 -2.45 -43.20
N GLU A 552 -5.68 -1.62 -42.43
CA GLU A 552 -4.26 -1.38 -42.63
C GLU A 552 -3.44 -2.65 -42.39
N ALA A 553 -3.82 -3.45 -41.40
CA ALA A 553 -3.18 -4.75 -41.14
C ALA A 553 -3.31 -5.70 -42.33
N SER A 554 -4.52 -5.83 -42.90
CA SER A 554 -4.78 -6.71 -44.04
C SER A 554 -4.00 -6.27 -45.29
N HIS A 555 -3.94 -4.98 -45.54
CA HIS A 555 -3.11 -4.41 -46.62
C HIS A 555 -1.62 -4.56 -46.35
N PHE A 556 -1.18 -4.34 -45.12
CA PHE A 556 0.23 -4.43 -44.72
C PHE A 556 0.80 -5.85 -44.86
N TYR A 557 0.06 -6.86 -44.40
CA TYR A 557 0.51 -8.26 -44.41
C TYR A 557 0.19 -8.98 -45.72
N PHE A 558 -0.94 -8.69 -46.37
CA PHE A 558 -1.47 -9.54 -47.45
C PHE A 558 -1.91 -8.78 -48.71
N GLU A 559 -1.88 -7.43 -48.72
CA GLU A 559 -2.39 -6.59 -49.81
C GLU A 559 -3.85 -6.93 -50.17
N LYS A 560 -4.68 -7.16 -49.14
CA LYS A 560 -6.09 -7.55 -49.26
C LYS A 560 -7.00 -6.64 -48.44
N GLU A 561 -8.27 -6.59 -48.84
CA GLU A 561 -9.32 -6.08 -47.96
C GLU A 561 -9.59 -7.07 -46.81
N PRO A 562 -9.96 -6.60 -45.61
CA PRO A 562 -10.26 -7.47 -44.46
C PRO A 562 -11.38 -8.48 -44.69
N SER A 563 -12.27 -8.24 -45.66
CA SER A 563 -13.32 -9.17 -46.07
C SER A 563 -12.79 -10.40 -46.81
N ASP A 564 -11.60 -10.29 -47.41
CA ASP A 564 -11.07 -11.26 -48.38
C ASP A 564 -9.96 -12.14 -47.76
N LEU A 565 -9.78 -12.05 -46.44
CA LEU A 565 -8.80 -12.84 -45.70
C LEU A 565 -9.19 -14.32 -45.66
N THR A 566 -8.21 -15.18 -45.87
CA THR A 566 -8.38 -16.63 -45.66
C THR A 566 -8.40 -16.98 -44.18
N VAL A 567 -8.71 -18.24 -43.87
CA VAL A 567 -8.72 -18.76 -42.49
C VAL A 567 -7.35 -18.62 -41.84
N GLU A 568 -6.29 -19.03 -42.54
CA GLU A 568 -4.91 -18.97 -42.07
C GLU A 568 -4.45 -17.52 -41.85
N GLU A 569 -4.82 -16.61 -42.76
CA GLU A 569 -4.50 -15.18 -42.65
C GLU A 569 -5.22 -14.53 -41.47
N ALA A 570 -6.49 -14.88 -41.24
CA ALA A 570 -7.28 -14.42 -40.10
C ALA A 570 -6.69 -14.91 -38.77
N ILE A 571 -6.35 -16.19 -38.69
CA ILE A 571 -5.72 -16.80 -37.51
C ILE A 571 -4.34 -16.17 -37.26
N PHE A 572 -3.55 -15.94 -38.32
CA PHE A 572 -2.27 -15.25 -38.20
C PHE A 572 -2.45 -13.86 -37.59
N LEU A 573 -3.34 -13.03 -38.12
CA LEU A 573 -3.56 -11.68 -37.58
C LEU A 573 -3.98 -11.73 -36.10
N ALA A 574 -4.80 -12.72 -35.70
CA ALA A 574 -5.15 -12.92 -34.29
C ALA A 574 -3.94 -13.28 -33.40
N SER A 575 -2.96 -14.01 -33.94
CA SER A 575 -1.73 -14.35 -33.20
C SER A 575 -0.81 -13.15 -32.92
N ILE A 576 -0.93 -12.08 -33.71
CA ILE A 576 -0.03 -10.92 -33.64
C ILE A 576 -0.50 -9.85 -32.65
N VAL A 577 -1.82 -9.69 -32.48
CA VAL A 577 -2.45 -8.66 -31.61
C VAL A 577 -1.88 -8.63 -30.18
N PRO A 578 -1.56 -9.75 -29.51
CA PRO A 578 -0.94 -9.70 -28.18
C PRO A 578 0.41 -8.98 -28.13
N LYS A 579 1.21 -9.04 -29.20
CA LYS A 579 2.59 -8.53 -29.27
C LYS A 579 2.94 -7.96 -30.65
N PRO A 580 2.27 -6.88 -31.10
CA PRO A 580 2.36 -6.40 -32.48
C PRO A 580 3.75 -5.89 -32.86
N LYS A 581 4.48 -5.29 -31.91
CA LYS A 581 5.85 -4.80 -32.14
C LYS A 581 6.88 -5.91 -32.35
N HIS A 582 6.54 -7.14 -31.97
CA HIS A 582 7.39 -8.31 -32.12
C HIS A 582 6.93 -9.21 -33.28
N PHE A 583 6.08 -8.72 -34.19
CA PHE A 583 5.55 -9.54 -35.30
C PHE A 583 6.65 -10.25 -36.10
N ARG A 584 7.82 -9.62 -36.28
CA ARG A 584 8.98 -10.18 -36.98
C ARG A 584 9.50 -11.47 -36.37
N SER A 585 9.36 -11.63 -35.05
CA SER A 585 9.79 -12.85 -34.35
C SER A 585 8.96 -14.08 -34.72
N SER A 586 7.77 -13.88 -35.31
CA SER A 586 6.92 -14.95 -35.83
C SER A 586 7.48 -15.57 -37.11
N PHE A 587 8.43 -14.91 -37.78
CA PHE A 587 9.00 -15.33 -39.06
C PHE A 587 10.46 -15.79 -38.95
N ASN A 588 10.89 -16.60 -39.90
CA ASN A 588 12.31 -16.90 -40.14
C ASN A 588 12.94 -15.85 -41.08
N GLU A 589 14.22 -16.03 -41.41
CA GLU A 589 14.99 -15.10 -42.26
C GLU A 589 14.42 -15.01 -43.69
N ASP A 590 13.71 -16.04 -44.16
CA ASP A 590 13.07 -16.08 -45.49
C ASP A 590 11.63 -15.54 -45.50
N ALA A 591 11.20 -14.89 -44.41
CA ALA A 591 9.83 -14.41 -44.19
C ALA A 591 8.75 -15.52 -44.21
N ILE A 592 9.13 -16.74 -43.84
CA ILE A 592 8.22 -17.87 -43.63
C ILE A 592 7.82 -17.93 -42.16
N LEU A 593 6.53 -18.19 -41.90
CA LEU A 593 6.01 -18.31 -40.55
C LEU A 593 6.65 -19.51 -39.84
N ARG A 594 7.07 -19.33 -38.58
CA ARG A 594 7.72 -20.39 -37.81
C ARG A 594 6.73 -21.48 -37.40
N ASP A 595 7.17 -22.74 -37.43
CA ASP A 595 6.39 -23.93 -37.06
C ASP A 595 5.82 -23.88 -35.63
N SER A 596 6.44 -23.11 -34.74
CA SER A 596 5.96 -22.92 -33.35
C SER A 596 4.52 -22.37 -33.27
N GLN A 597 3.99 -21.80 -34.35
CA GLN A 597 2.62 -21.30 -34.44
C GLN A 597 1.58 -22.40 -34.71
N GLY A 598 1.99 -23.62 -35.09
CA GLY A 598 1.06 -24.67 -35.50
C GLY A 598 0.05 -25.07 -34.42
N GLY A 599 0.47 -25.09 -33.14
CA GLY A 599 -0.44 -25.37 -32.02
C GLY A 599 -1.52 -24.28 -31.85
N TYR A 600 -1.15 -23.01 -32.02
CA TYR A 600 -2.07 -21.89 -31.97
C TYR A 600 -3.07 -21.93 -33.14
N PHE A 601 -2.60 -22.21 -34.35
CA PHE A 601 -3.47 -22.32 -35.52
C PHE A 601 -4.53 -23.40 -35.36
N ARG A 602 -4.12 -24.59 -34.88
CA ARG A 602 -5.04 -25.69 -34.61
C ARG A 602 -6.09 -25.29 -33.56
N LEU A 603 -5.66 -24.68 -32.46
CA LEU A 603 -6.57 -24.24 -31.39
C LEU A 603 -7.63 -23.26 -31.90
N ILE A 604 -7.24 -22.26 -32.68
CA ILE A 604 -8.21 -21.28 -33.21
C ILE A 604 -9.09 -21.93 -34.28
N ALA A 605 -8.55 -22.77 -35.18
CA ALA A 605 -9.35 -23.50 -36.17
C ALA A 605 -10.43 -24.37 -35.52
N GLU A 606 -10.10 -25.09 -34.44
CA GLU A 606 -11.08 -25.86 -33.64
C GLU A 606 -12.16 -24.95 -33.05
N ARG A 607 -11.80 -23.78 -32.53
CA ARG A 607 -12.77 -22.80 -32.01
C ARG A 607 -13.65 -22.21 -33.11
N LEU A 608 -13.12 -21.96 -34.31
CA LEU A 608 -13.90 -21.50 -35.47
C LEU A 608 -14.87 -22.58 -35.95
N CYS A 609 -14.44 -23.85 -35.98
CA CYS A 609 -15.29 -25.01 -36.26
C CYS A 609 -16.43 -25.13 -35.24
N ALA A 610 -16.13 -25.00 -33.95
CA ALA A 610 -17.13 -25.05 -32.88
C ALA A 610 -18.17 -23.91 -32.97
N LYS A 611 -17.83 -22.81 -33.66
CA LYS A 611 -18.75 -21.69 -33.95
C LYS A 611 -19.46 -21.81 -35.30
N GLY A 612 -19.24 -22.90 -36.04
CA GLY A 612 -19.88 -23.17 -37.32
C GLY A 612 -19.34 -22.33 -38.48
N LEU A 613 -18.16 -21.72 -38.32
CA LEU A 613 -17.50 -20.95 -39.39
C LEU A 613 -16.62 -21.82 -40.29
N LEU A 614 -16.26 -23.01 -39.82
CA LEU A 614 -15.52 -24.03 -40.56
C LEU A 614 -16.21 -25.38 -40.36
N THR A 615 -16.06 -26.26 -41.34
CA THR A 615 -16.30 -27.69 -41.20
C THR A 615 -15.13 -28.37 -40.47
N GLU A 616 -15.34 -29.58 -39.96
CA GLU A 616 -14.27 -30.37 -39.33
C GLU A 616 -13.11 -30.65 -40.31
N GLU A 617 -13.44 -30.88 -41.59
CA GLU A 617 -12.46 -31.10 -42.66
C GLU A 617 -11.61 -29.85 -42.92
N GLU A 618 -12.25 -28.67 -43.03
CA GLU A 618 -11.55 -27.40 -43.20
C GLU A 618 -10.66 -27.08 -42.00
N ALA A 619 -11.17 -27.25 -40.78
CA ALA A 619 -10.40 -27.01 -39.57
C ALA A 619 -9.20 -27.95 -39.44
N ALA A 620 -9.36 -29.23 -39.81
CA ALA A 620 -8.27 -30.20 -39.84
C ALA A 620 -7.24 -29.92 -40.95
N ALA A 621 -7.63 -29.20 -42.01
CA ALA A 621 -6.76 -28.82 -43.11
C ALA A 621 -5.92 -27.56 -42.82
N VAL A 622 -6.31 -26.71 -41.86
CA VAL A 622 -5.57 -25.48 -41.51
C VAL A 622 -4.11 -25.80 -41.16
N ARG A 623 -3.19 -25.09 -41.81
CA ARG A 623 -1.75 -25.13 -41.52
C ARG A 623 -1.23 -23.71 -41.26
N PRO A 624 -0.13 -23.54 -40.50
CA PRO A 624 0.51 -22.24 -40.31
C PRO A 624 1.27 -21.79 -41.58
N GLU A 625 0.61 -21.85 -42.74
CA GLU A 625 1.16 -21.54 -44.05
C GLU A 625 0.50 -20.27 -44.59
N ILE A 626 1.25 -19.17 -44.57
CA ILE A 626 0.81 -17.88 -45.11
C ILE A 626 1.88 -17.30 -46.02
N THR A 627 1.47 -16.48 -46.99
CA THR A 627 2.39 -15.70 -47.82
C THR A 627 2.26 -14.23 -47.47
N VAL A 628 3.24 -13.70 -46.75
CA VAL A 628 3.30 -12.26 -46.45
C VAL A 628 3.72 -11.49 -47.71
N LYS A 629 3.08 -10.35 -47.95
CA LYS A 629 3.30 -9.48 -49.11
C LYS A 629 3.69 -8.06 -48.70
N GLY A 630 3.97 -7.24 -49.72
CA GLY A 630 4.19 -5.79 -49.58
C GLY A 630 5.18 -5.39 -48.48
N LYS A 631 4.78 -4.37 -47.72
CA LYS A 631 5.60 -3.72 -46.68
C LYS A 631 5.98 -4.66 -45.54
N ALA A 632 5.11 -5.58 -45.14
CA ALA A 632 5.43 -6.53 -44.07
C ALA A 632 6.60 -7.45 -44.48
N ARG A 633 6.58 -7.95 -45.72
CA ARG A 633 7.66 -8.80 -46.25
C ARG A 633 8.98 -8.03 -46.32
N GLU A 634 8.95 -6.79 -46.81
CA GLU A 634 10.13 -5.92 -46.84
C GLU A 634 10.72 -5.69 -45.45
N MET A 635 9.87 -5.39 -44.47
CA MET A 635 10.29 -5.20 -43.07
C MET A 635 10.87 -6.45 -42.43
N ILE A 636 10.40 -7.63 -42.80
CA ILE A 636 10.92 -8.90 -42.28
C ILE A 636 12.31 -9.16 -42.86
N LEU A 637 12.44 -9.11 -44.20
CA LEU A 637 13.67 -9.43 -44.94
C LEU A 637 14.78 -8.39 -44.75
N TYR A 638 14.44 -7.11 -44.60
CA TYR A 638 15.39 -6.01 -44.53
C TYR A 638 15.20 -5.18 -43.24
N PRO A 639 15.73 -5.64 -42.09
CA PRO A 639 15.60 -4.95 -40.80
C PRO A 639 16.12 -3.52 -40.78
N ASP A 640 17.22 -3.28 -41.49
CA ASP A 640 18.05 -2.09 -41.32
C ASP A 640 17.76 -0.99 -42.34
N SER A 641 16.87 -1.24 -43.31
CA SER A 641 16.57 -0.30 -44.40
C SER A 641 15.51 0.76 -44.05
N ILE A 642 14.88 0.66 -42.89
CA ILE A 642 13.83 1.58 -42.42
C ILE A 642 14.22 2.08 -41.02
N ARG A 643 15.04 3.14 -40.97
CA ARG A 643 15.29 3.96 -39.78
C ARG A 643 14.66 5.32 -39.94
#